data_AF-A0AAE3JZU1-F1
#
_entry.id   AF-A0AAE3JZU1-F1
#
_cell.length_a   1.000
_cell.length_b   1.000
_cell.length_c   1.000
_cell.angle_alpha   90.00
_cell.angle_beta   90.00
_cell.angle_gamma   90.00
#
_symmetry.space_group_name_H-M   'P 1'
#
loop_
_entity.id
_entity.type
_entity.pdbx_description
1 polymer ?
#
loop_
_entity_poly.entity_id
_entity_poly.type
_entity_poly.pdbx_seq_one_letter_code
_entity_poly.pdbx_strand_id
1 'polypeptide(L)'
;MNLKKIITAFAVLIAALLLLSPVSADDEETGALIEAVALSDNCDSVSVSVSISDSFASGNDRLYLFRLPPGNTGKLDGFIPAASVSAEAGKSVFTLSFDKTDKTAPLYSYLIAGADGNGGYRPLGKPEYIDDITMLSERNQPYPQITSKKGLQVQLTSDAQLLGIKHTVINVSLSDLFSDSSEKADAFVFGSKEYLIDKSALSMLDYRIKTLTDAGIHIYMNLILTFDTSAPESLYYPDAVNTTSSAYALNVSDPSYVNRAAAYINFLASRYTDETGMYGFCGSYIVGYEVNNQAESNNAGMSDKTEYMTACATLLRTADTAARLAYSNARLYTSVSNVWRTRIESAETIGAREFLLFLSENCYDVGFGVSINPYPSLLGMTDYWNDRFAVDSDSTEFLSMKNLNIFTDLLKNDAMLYNGEPRRAIIGEFGLDGKYGTESEALQAAGYAYAYYTAANNDLIEAFIWHRHVDHSGESGLNYGIYTSSEQFLAPKHEKKIRSVIAAVDLVPEQRSDVISSLISLLPVSSAEELTGTADCSRRRIRISGTAAPGPDVVGKKDILFDFSESTYSFYPSDNSQYLELLEEDERKFLRARLINIAPVEYMGIGCTLSDMTRLASADYISVRVRTVSYATAVDFRLIITGTKNGGDVMVDCTSTLICNEWTELYFPVGDAAEGLENGKLKLWVRGGSEKDSDLWLDVSDIKLCSSDPSAKAWRIFTLIIIIALSTSAAVILTLILVSGAQRRRRKRKKRHSSTTFRNRQVQRQPQDRVSSDNPAAQEDQPPSDLK
;
A
#
# COMPACT_ATOMS: atom_id res chain seq x y z
N MET A 1 46.63 22.25 25.54
CA MET A 1 45.44 21.79 24.76
C MET A 1 44.34 21.34 25.72
N ASN A 2 43.08 21.37 25.28
CA ASN A 2 41.94 20.97 26.10
C ASN A 2 41.50 19.54 25.71
N LEU A 3 41.52 18.61 26.65
CA LEU A 3 41.34 17.16 26.41
C LEU A 3 40.01 16.83 25.73
N LYS A 4 38.94 17.59 26.01
CA LYS A 4 37.64 17.42 25.33
C LYS A 4 37.75 17.57 23.81
N LYS A 5 38.51 18.54 23.28
CA LYS A 5 38.66 18.72 21.83
C LYS A 5 39.37 17.54 21.16
N ILE A 6 40.29 16.88 21.87
CA ILE A 6 40.97 15.68 21.37
C ILE A 6 39.98 14.50 21.35
N ILE A 7 39.17 14.33 22.39
CA ILE A 7 38.16 13.27 22.47
C ILE A 7 37.08 13.43 21.39
N THR A 8 36.58 14.65 21.15
CA THR A 8 35.61 14.90 20.06
C THR A 8 36.21 14.61 18.69
N ALA A 9 37.44 15.05 18.41
CA ALA A 9 38.11 14.75 17.15
C ALA A 9 38.33 13.24 16.94
N PHE A 10 38.64 12.50 18.01
CA PHE A 10 38.76 11.03 17.96
C PHE A 10 37.42 10.32 17.78
N ALA A 11 36.32 10.87 18.31
CA ALA A 11 34.98 10.32 18.12
C ALA A 11 34.52 10.44 16.65
N VAL A 12 34.75 11.60 16.02
CA VAL A 12 34.47 11.80 14.58
C VAL A 12 35.32 10.84 13.73
N LEU A 13 36.61 10.68 14.05
CA LEU A 13 37.50 9.74 13.35
C LEU A 13 37.03 8.27 13.46
N ILE A 14 36.45 7.87 14.60
CA ILE A 14 35.91 6.52 14.82
C ILE A 14 34.56 6.32 14.12
N ALA A 15 33.73 7.36 14.00
CA ALA A 15 32.49 7.30 13.22
C ALA A 15 32.79 7.14 11.72
N ALA A 16 33.74 7.91 11.18
CA ALA A 16 34.19 7.77 9.78
C ALA A 16 34.79 6.37 9.48
N LEU A 17 35.48 5.76 10.47
CA LEU A 17 36.03 4.40 10.34
C LEU A 17 34.98 3.26 10.29
N LEU A 18 33.68 3.57 10.43
CA LEU A 18 32.58 2.61 10.29
C LEU A 18 31.79 2.77 8.98
N LEU A 19 32.14 3.74 8.14
CA LEU A 19 31.56 3.97 6.81
C LEU A 19 32.61 3.77 5.71
N LEU A 20 33.19 2.57 5.65
CA LEU A 20 34.10 2.18 4.57
C LEU A 20 33.29 1.81 3.31
N SER A 21 32.97 2.81 2.50
CA SER A 21 32.53 2.63 1.11
C SER A 21 33.56 1.82 0.31
N PRO A 22 33.13 1.01 -0.68
CA PRO A 22 34.06 0.31 -1.56
C PRO A 22 34.81 1.32 -2.44
N VAL A 23 36.12 1.48 -2.21
CA VAL A 23 37.01 2.32 -3.03
C VAL A 23 37.03 1.80 -4.47
N SER A 24 36.88 2.69 -5.45
CA SER A 24 36.93 2.29 -6.86
C SER A 24 38.37 2.15 -7.36
N ALA A 25 38.58 1.35 -8.41
CA ALA A 25 39.92 1.13 -8.96
C ALA A 25 40.57 2.40 -9.54
N ASP A 26 39.75 3.37 -9.98
CA ASP A 26 40.22 4.65 -10.53
C ASP A 26 40.79 5.54 -9.41
N ASP A 27 40.29 5.43 -8.18
CA ASP A 27 40.69 6.28 -7.05
C ASP A 27 42.14 5.99 -6.60
N GLU A 28 42.54 4.71 -6.55
CA GLU A 28 43.93 4.31 -6.26
C GLU A 28 44.92 4.88 -7.29
N GLU A 29 44.52 5.05 -8.56
CA GLU A 29 45.41 5.53 -9.62
C GLU A 29 45.71 7.05 -9.49
N THR A 30 44.82 7.82 -8.86
CA THR A 30 45.00 9.28 -8.72
C THR A 30 45.96 9.69 -7.59
N GLY A 31 46.10 8.87 -6.55
CA GLY A 31 46.96 9.11 -5.39
C GLY A 31 46.43 10.08 -4.33
N ALA A 32 45.21 10.63 -4.46
CA ALA A 32 44.54 11.36 -3.39
C ALA A 32 43.02 11.22 -3.50
N LEU A 33 42.35 10.97 -2.36
CA LEU A 33 40.94 10.60 -2.29
C LEU A 33 40.22 11.33 -1.15
N ILE A 34 38.94 11.68 -1.34
CA ILE A 34 38.05 12.14 -0.26
C ILE A 34 37.57 10.93 0.55
N GLU A 35 37.77 10.99 1.86
CA GLU A 35 37.35 9.92 2.79
C GLU A 35 35.97 10.17 3.43
N ALA A 36 35.58 11.44 3.59
CA ALA A 36 34.32 11.87 4.21
C ALA A 36 34.07 13.37 3.99
N VAL A 37 32.79 13.77 3.92
CA VAL A 37 32.29 15.15 3.82
C VAL A 37 31.29 15.42 4.96
N ALA A 38 31.83 15.66 6.15
CA ALA A 38 31.04 15.76 7.37
C ALA A 38 30.54 17.19 7.66
N LEU A 39 29.28 17.32 8.08
CA LEU A 39 28.78 18.53 8.74
C LEU A 39 29.28 18.62 10.19
N SER A 40 29.48 19.85 10.65
CA SER A 40 29.71 20.20 12.06
C SER A 40 28.46 20.01 12.94
N ASP A 41 28.64 19.73 14.23
CA ASP A 41 27.58 19.56 15.26
C ASP A 41 26.55 20.71 15.30
N ASN A 42 26.96 21.91 14.90
CA ASN A 42 26.14 23.13 14.85
C ASN A 42 25.74 23.53 13.42
N CYS A 43 26.23 22.81 12.42
CA CYS A 43 26.05 23.01 10.98
C CYS A 43 26.39 24.43 10.50
N ASP A 44 27.52 24.99 10.95
CA ASP A 44 28.09 26.26 10.44
C ASP A 44 29.27 26.07 9.48
N SER A 45 29.69 24.82 9.31
CA SER A 45 30.87 24.43 8.53
C SER A 45 30.79 22.97 8.05
N VAL A 46 31.38 22.70 6.88
CA VAL A 46 31.62 21.37 6.31
C VAL A 46 33.12 21.07 6.39
N SER A 47 33.46 19.84 6.76
CA SER A 47 34.82 19.34 6.82
C SER A 47 35.02 18.20 5.81
N VAL A 48 35.89 18.42 4.83
CA VAL A 48 36.26 17.41 3.81
C VAL A 48 37.56 16.76 4.25
N SER A 49 37.49 15.50 4.64
CA SER A 49 38.64 14.69 5.04
C SER A 49 39.22 14.00 3.81
N VAL A 50 40.54 14.02 3.64
CA VAL A 50 41.21 13.47 2.46
C VAL A 50 42.44 12.66 2.83
N SER A 51 42.67 11.56 2.11
CA SER A 51 43.91 10.81 2.14
C SER A 51 44.80 11.20 0.96
N ILE A 52 46.12 11.28 1.19
CA ILE A 52 47.14 11.68 0.21
C ILE A 52 48.27 10.65 0.26
N SER A 53 48.62 10.06 -0.89
CA SER A 53 49.70 9.08 -0.99
C SER A 53 51.08 9.74 -1.03
N ASP A 54 52.12 8.97 -0.69
CA ASP A 54 53.52 9.38 -0.90
C ASP A 54 53.81 9.71 -2.38
N SER A 55 53.19 9.00 -3.33
CA SER A 55 53.37 9.25 -4.76
C SER A 55 52.80 10.61 -5.17
N PHE A 56 51.58 10.95 -4.74
CA PHE A 56 50.97 12.25 -5.01
C PHE A 56 51.76 13.39 -4.36
N ALA A 57 52.10 13.24 -3.07
CA ALA A 57 52.90 14.20 -2.30
C ALA A 57 54.30 14.44 -2.91
N SER A 58 54.92 13.42 -3.51
CA SER A 58 56.23 13.56 -4.16
C SER A 58 56.20 14.35 -5.48
N GLY A 59 55.03 14.48 -6.11
CA GLY A 59 54.86 15.10 -7.43
C GLY A 59 54.07 16.41 -7.46
N ASN A 60 53.50 16.85 -6.34
CA ASN A 60 52.63 18.03 -6.24
C ASN A 60 52.98 18.84 -5.00
N ASP A 61 53.03 20.17 -5.09
CA ASP A 61 53.21 21.04 -3.89
C ASP A 61 51.90 21.18 -3.07
N ARG A 62 50.75 21.09 -3.74
CA ARG A 62 49.43 21.45 -3.18
C ARG A 62 48.31 20.56 -3.68
N LEU A 63 47.33 20.34 -2.80
CA LEU A 63 46.01 19.80 -3.12
C LEU A 63 44.97 20.92 -3.03
N TYR A 64 44.07 20.98 -4.00
CA TYR A 64 43.02 22.01 -4.10
C TYR A 64 41.65 21.38 -3.87
N LEU A 65 40.78 22.06 -3.14
CA LEU A 65 39.38 21.67 -2.96
C LEU A 65 38.46 22.65 -3.70
N PHE A 66 37.61 22.11 -4.55
CA PHE A 66 36.51 22.82 -5.20
C PHE A 66 35.18 22.50 -4.50
N ARG A 67 34.30 23.49 -4.40
CA ARG A 67 32.88 23.30 -4.11
C ARG A 67 32.12 23.57 -5.41
N LEU A 68 31.53 22.53 -6.01
CA LEU A 68 30.93 22.58 -7.33
C LEU A 68 29.41 22.81 -7.24
N PRO A 69 28.81 23.56 -8.18
CA PRO A 69 27.37 23.82 -8.17
C PRO A 69 26.57 22.54 -8.46
N PRO A 70 25.30 22.48 -8.03
CA PRO A 70 24.44 21.31 -8.23
C PRO A 70 24.39 20.86 -9.70
N GLY A 71 24.55 19.57 -9.95
CA GLY A 71 24.58 18.98 -11.30
C GLY A 71 25.93 19.02 -12.04
N ASN A 72 26.98 19.64 -11.46
CA ASN A 72 28.31 19.58 -12.07
C ASN A 72 28.97 18.21 -11.83
N THR A 73 29.32 17.52 -12.93
CA THR A 73 29.90 16.17 -12.96
C THR A 73 31.44 16.13 -12.80
N GLY A 74 32.05 17.19 -12.25
CA GLY A 74 33.50 17.30 -12.05
C GLY A 74 34.24 18.17 -13.07
N LYS A 75 33.50 18.95 -13.88
CA LYS A 75 34.06 19.93 -14.83
C LYS A 75 34.54 21.16 -14.06
N LEU A 76 35.86 21.38 -14.04
CA LEU A 76 36.51 22.47 -13.29
C LEU A 76 36.68 23.77 -14.10
N ASP A 77 36.37 23.77 -15.40
CA ASP A 77 36.56 24.93 -16.28
C ASP A 77 35.82 26.18 -15.78
N GLY A 78 36.56 27.27 -15.61
CA GLY A 78 36.04 28.55 -15.10
C GLY A 78 35.80 28.63 -13.59
N PHE A 79 35.95 27.53 -12.85
CA PHE A 79 35.86 27.53 -11.39
C PHE A 79 37.22 27.86 -10.73
N ILE A 80 37.16 28.27 -9.45
CA ILE A 80 38.34 28.48 -8.61
C ILE A 80 38.27 27.58 -7.36
N PRO A 81 39.42 27.16 -6.79
CA PRO A 81 39.43 26.42 -5.54
C PRO A 81 38.77 27.21 -4.40
N ALA A 82 37.90 26.54 -3.64
CA ALA A 82 37.34 27.05 -2.38
C ALA A 82 38.39 27.01 -1.24
N ALA A 83 39.31 26.05 -1.27
CA ALA A 83 40.45 25.96 -0.36
C ALA A 83 41.65 25.25 -1.02
N SER A 84 42.83 25.32 -0.38
CA SER A 84 43.99 24.48 -0.75
C SER A 84 44.88 24.20 0.46
N VAL A 85 45.53 23.04 0.46
CA VAL A 85 46.51 22.61 1.49
C VAL A 85 47.85 22.24 0.84
N SER A 86 48.90 22.09 1.63
CA SER A 86 50.12 21.40 1.17
C SER A 86 49.80 19.94 0.87
N ALA A 87 50.38 19.37 -0.19
CA ALA A 87 50.22 17.94 -0.47
C ALA A 87 51.18 17.10 0.39
N GLU A 88 50.91 17.01 1.69
CA GLU A 88 51.67 16.17 2.62
C GLU A 88 51.01 14.79 2.75
N ALA A 89 51.81 13.72 2.67
CA ALA A 89 51.31 12.35 2.70
C ALA A 89 50.66 11.98 4.05
N GLY A 90 49.58 11.20 4.01
CA GLY A 90 48.75 10.87 5.17
C GLY A 90 47.35 11.49 5.05
N LYS A 91 46.78 11.97 6.17
CA LYS A 91 45.44 12.57 6.20
C LYS A 91 45.52 14.09 6.32
N SER A 92 44.78 14.78 5.44
CA SER A 92 44.51 16.22 5.49
C SER A 92 43.02 16.49 5.67
N VAL A 93 42.67 17.69 6.15
CA VAL A 93 41.27 18.11 6.29
C VAL A 93 41.13 19.55 5.80
N PHE A 94 40.17 19.78 4.92
CA PHE A 94 39.68 21.12 4.57
C PHE A 94 38.49 21.47 5.45
N THR A 95 38.33 22.76 5.78
CA THR A 95 37.12 23.26 6.46
C THR A 95 36.59 24.47 5.71
N LEU A 96 35.31 24.43 5.34
CA LEU A 96 34.61 25.50 4.63
C LEU A 96 33.41 25.95 5.47
N SER A 97 33.11 27.25 5.48
CA SER A 97 31.88 27.76 6.09
C SER A 97 30.64 27.28 5.32
N PHE A 98 29.58 26.99 6.06
CA PHE A 98 28.32 26.45 5.55
C PHE A 98 27.15 27.24 6.14
N ASP A 99 26.21 27.64 5.29
CA ASP A 99 24.99 28.34 5.73
C ASP A 99 23.80 27.38 5.69
N LYS A 100 23.39 26.88 6.85
CA LYS A 100 22.23 26.00 7.00
C LYS A 100 20.88 26.70 6.78
N THR A 101 20.85 28.01 6.59
CA THR A 101 19.63 28.73 6.17
C THR A 101 19.45 28.72 4.66
N ASP A 102 20.54 28.53 3.90
CA ASP A 102 20.49 28.27 2.46
C ASP A 102 20.16 26.80 2.19
N LYS A 103 18.87 26.52 1.93
CA LYS A 103 18.41 25.18 1.51
C LYS A 103 19.06 24.66 0.21
N THR A 104 19.77 25.48 -0.57
CA THR A 104 20.53 25.02 -1.75
C THR A 104 21.93 24.51 -1.38
N ALA A 105 22.49 24.92 -0.24
CA ALA A 105 23.85 24.56 0.15
C ALA A 105 24.14 23.03 0.22
N PRO A 106 23.20 22.16 0.66
CA PRO A 106 23.35 20.71 0.63
C PRO A 106 23.41 20.07 -0.77
N LEU A 107 23.01 20.79 -1.83
CA LEU A 107 23.00 20.29 -3.21
C LEU A 107 24.37 20.44 -3.90
N TYR A 108 25.33 21.13 -3.26
CA TYR A 108 26.69 21.32 -3.79
C TYR A 108 27.56 20.10 -3.48
N SER A 109 28.38 19.70 -4.45
CA SER A 109 29.41 18.68 -4.28
C SER A 109 30.79 19.27 -4.02
N TYR A 110 31.71 18.40 -3.62
CA TYR A 110 33.09 18.69 -3.25
C TYR A 110 34.03 17.80 -4.07
N LEU A 111 35.02 18.40 -4.72
CA LEU A 111 35.97 17.68 -5.56
C LEU A 111 37.39 18.18 -5.31
N ILE A 112 38.32 17.25 -5.15
CA ILE A 112 39.74 17.57 -5.05
C ILE A 112 40.43 17.57 -6.41
N ALA A 113 41.48 18.38 -6.52
CA ALA A 113 42.24 18.54 -7.75
C ALA A 113 43.74 18.77 -7.50
N GLY A 114 44.56 18.30 -8.43
CA GLY A 114 45.96 18.69 -8.57
C GLY A 114 46.13 19.83 -9.57
N ALA A 115 47.33 20.42 -9.65
CA ALA A 115 47.65 21.35 -10.73
C ALA A 115 47.89 20.57 -12.04
N ASP A 116 47.52 21.15 -13.18
CA ASP A 116 47.70 20.51 -14.51
C ASP A 116 49.06 20.81 -15.19
N GLY A 117 49.87 21.69 -14.59
CA GLY A 117 51.14 22.18 -15.15
C GLY A 117 51.02 23.32 -16.18
N ASN A 118 49.82 23.61 -16.68
CA ASN A 118 49.52 24.69 -17.63
C ASN A 118 48.87 25.91 -16.96
N GLY A 119 48.47 25.80 -15.69
CA GLY A 119 47.82 26.86 -14.90
C GLY A 119 46.34 26.59 -14.61
N GLY A 120 45.82 25.44 -15.04
CA GLY A 120 44.52 24.90 -14.66
C GLY A 120 44.64 23.80 -13.59
N TYR A 121 43.59 23.01 -13.48
CA TYR A 121 43.42 22.00 -12.43
C TYR A 121 42.96 20.67 -13.03
N ARG A 122 43.58 19.57 -12.61
CA ARG A 122 43.18 18.21 -12.98
C ARG A 122 42.36 17.61 -11.81
N PRO A 123 41.10 17.19 -12.01
CA PRO A 123 40.31 16.54 -10.97
C PRO A 123 40.93 15.19 -10.54
N LEU A 124 40.63 14.79 -9.31
CA LEU A 124 41.07 13.55 -8.67
C LEU A 124 39.83 12.92 -8.00
N GLY A 125 39.46 11.69 -8.39
CA GLY A 125 38.21 11.05 -7.98
C GLY A 125 36.95 11.69 -8.61
N LYS A 126 35.79 11.33 -8.06
CA LYS A 126 34.46 11.84 -8.44
C LYS A 126 34.00 12.98 -7.49
N PRO A 127 32.98 13.78 -7.84
CA PRO A 127 32.45 14.80 -6.93
C PRO A 127 31.64 14.18 -5.80
N GLU A 128 32.07 14.38 -4.55
CA GLU A 128 31.43 13.82 -3.35
C GLU A 128 30.44 14.81 -2.71
N TYR A 129 29.49 14.30 -1.92
CA TYR A 129 28.39 15.06 -1.32
C TYR A 129 28.41 14.90 0.21
N ILE A 130 27.62 15.69 0.95
CA ILE A 130 27.60 15.64 2.42
C ILE A 130 27.04 14.29 2.89
N ASP A 131 27.85 13.52 3.63
CA ASP A 131 27.59 12.12 4.01
C ASP A 131 26.25 11.92 4.75
N ASP A 132 25.90 12.86 5.63
CA ASP A 132 24.65 12.87 6.41
C ASP A 132 24.08 14.29 6.51
N ILE A 133 22.87 14.46 5.98
CA ILE A 133 22.10 15.71 6.00
C ILE A 133 20.91 15.66 6.99
N THR A 134 20.74 14.60 7.78
CA THR A 134 19.60 14.46 8.70
C THR A 134 19.57 15.51 9.81
N MET A 135 20.73 16.09 10.17
CA MET A 135 20.81 17.26 11.06
C MET A 135 20.22 18.55 10.46
N LEU A 136 19.95 18.57 9.15
CA LEU A 136 19.31 19.67 8.43
C LEU A 136 17.82 19.41 8.12
N SER A 137 17.29 18.23 8.43
CA SER A 137 15.89 17.88 8.20
C SER A 137 14.94 18.73 9.06
N GLU A 138 13.91 19.34 8.45
CA GLU A 138 12.87 20.07 9.21
C GLU A 138 12.10 19.15 10.18
N ARG A 139 11.90 17.88 9.80
CA ARG A 139 11.07 16.90 10.53
C ARG A 139 11.72 15.51 10.52
N ASN A 140 11.46 14.71 11.54
CA ASN A 140 12.09 13.40 11.74
C ASN A 140 11.17 12.31 12.34
N GLN A 141 9.85 12.50 12.26
CA GLN A 141 8.87 11.58 12.86
C GLN A 141 8.93 10.17 12.23
N PRO A 142 8.56 9.09 12.95
CA PRO A 142 8.69 7.73 12.45
C PRO A 142 7.88 7.45 11.17
N TYR A 143 8.45 6.66 10.26
CA TYR A 143 7.78 6.27 9.02
C TYR A 143 6.55 5.37 9.30
N PRO A 144 5.39 5.60 8.66
CA PRO A 144 4.19 4.80 8.89
C PRO A 144 4.40 3.30 8.68
N GLN A 145 3.90 2.50 9.61
CA GLN A 145 3.91 1.04 9.52
C GLN A 145 2.65 0.56 8.80
N ILE A 146 2.82 -0.28 7.78
CA ILE A 146 1.73 -0.76 6.91
C ILE A 146 1.64 -2.29 7.01
N THR A 147 0.41 -2.80 7.08
CA THR A 147 0.04 -4.16 7.52
C THR A 147 -0.14 -5.18 6.40
N SER A 148 -0.19 -4.74 5.14
CA SER A 148 -0.41 -5.59 3.97
C SER A 148 0.11 -4.89 2.74
N LYS A 149 0.88 -5.59 1.90
CA LYS A 149 1.48 -5.05 0.66
C LYS A 149 0.45 -4.69 -0.41
N LYS A 150 -0.84 -4.98 -0.17
CA LYS A 150 -1.91 -4.92 -1.16
C LYS A 150 -2.21 -3.49 -1.60
N GLY A 151 -1.92 -3.19 -2.87
CA GLY A 151 -2.16 -1.90 -3.47
C GLY A 151 -3.03 -1.92 -4.72
N LEU A 152 -3.46 -0.72 -5.11
CA LEU A 152 -4.28 -0.45 -6.29
C LEU A 152 -4.02 1.00 -6.70
N GLN A 153 -3.99 1.32 -8.00
CA GLN A 153 -3.99 2.70 -8.47
C GLN A 153 -5.38 3.31 -8.20
N VAL A 154 -5.55 4.10 -7.13
CA VAL A 154 -6.88 4.45 -6.61
C VAL A 154 -7.53 5.58 -7.41
N GLN A 155 -8.74 5.27 -7.91
CA GLN A 155 -9.70 6.21 -8.50
C GLN A 155 -11.00 6.30 -7.67
N LEU A 156 -11.48 5.17 -7.13
CA LEU A 156 -12.70 5.09 -6.32
C LEU A 156 -12.28 4.83 -4.86
N THR A 157 -12.52 5.81 -3.97
CA THR A 157 -11.86 5.85 -2.67
C THR A 157 -12.62 5.07 -1.60
N SER A 158 -13.96 5.10 -1.64
CA SER A 158 -14.77 4.25 -0.75
C SER A 158 -14.61 2.77 -1.10
N ASP A 159 -14.51 2.43 -2.39
CA ASP A 159 -14.31 1.05 -2.81
C ASP A 159 -12.92 0.53 -2.43
N ALA A 160 -11.87 1.33 -2.63
CA ALA A 160 -10.52 0.99 -2.16
C ALA A 160 -10.49 0.65 -0.65
N GLN A 161 -11.26 1.36 0.17
CA GLN A 161 -11.43 1.04 1.60
C GLN A 161 -12.22 -0.25 1.82
N LEU A 162 -13.33 -0.46 1.11
CA LEU A 162 -14.12 -1.71 1.19
C LEU A 162 -13.31 -2.93 0.71
N LEU A 163 -12.34 -2.76 -0.18
CA LEU A 163 -11.38 -3.80 -0.56
C LEU A 163 -10.28 -3.98 0.50
N GLY A 164 -9.98 -2.96 1.29
CA GLY A 164 -8.86 -2.93 2.23
C GLY A 164 -7.52 -2.74 1.52
N ILE A 165 -7.48 -1.85 0.52
CA ILE A 165 -6.24 -1.38 -0.10
C ILE A 165 -5.40 -0.65 0.95
N LYS A 166 -4.08 -0.85 0.89
CA LYS A 166 -3.10 -0.29 1.83
C LYS A 166 -1.99 0.51 1.18
N HIS A 167 -1.77 0.35 -0.13
CA HIS A 167 -0.82 1.14 -0.89
C HIS A 167 -1.46 1.68 -2.18
N THR A 168 -1.02 2.85 -2.63
CA THR A 168 -1.40 3.38 -3.94
C THR A 168 -0.27 4.21 -4.53
N VAL A 169 -0.10 4.13 -5.85
CA VAL A 169 0.63 5.13 -6.62
C VAL A 169 -0.36 6.18 -7.09
N ILE A 170 -0.01 7.46 -6.92
CA ILE A 170 -0.67 8.56 -7.61
C ILE A 170 0.30 9.20 -8.58
N ASN A 171 -0.10 9.36 -9.83
CA ASN A 171 0.65 10.15 -10.81
C ASN A 171 0.32 11.63 -10.59
N VAL A 172 1.35 12.47 -10.52
CA VAL A 172 1.28 13.92 -10.39
C VAL A 172 1.97 14.52 -11.61
N SER A 173 1.19 15.25 -12.41
CA SER A 173 1.69 15.98 -13.56
C SER A 173 2.47 17.21 -13.10
N LEU A 174 3.76 17.27 -13.40
CA LEU A 174 4.62 18.42 -13.06
C LEU A 174 4.28 19.65 -13.92
N SER A 175 3.82 19.40 -15.16
CA SER A 175 3.34 20.39 -16.13
C SER A 175 2.13 21.17 -15.62
N ASP A 176 1.17 20.47 -15.01
CA ASP A 176 -0.06 21.06 -14.43
C ASP A 176 0.24 21.87 -13.15
N LEU A 177 1.30 21.49 -12.43
CA LEU A 177 1.54 21.90 -11.05
C LEU A 177 2.58 23.03 -10.93
N PHE A 178 3.63 23.00 -11.76
CA PHE A 178 4.72 23.99 -11.72
C PHE A 178 4.36 25.18 -12.61
N SER A 179 4.49 26.40 -12.09
CA SER A 179 4.15 27.61 -12.84
C SER A 179 5.30 28.62 -12.90
N ASP A 180 5.29 29.44 -13.94
CA ASP A 180 6.01 30.72 -14.00
C ASP A 180 5.00 31.92 -14.01
N SER A 181 3.70 31.68 -13.79
CA SER A 181 2.64 32.72 -13.79
C SER A 181 1.99 32.92 -12.42
N SER A 182 2.04 34.15 -11.91
CA SER A 182 1.49 34.51 -10.59
C SER A 182 -0.03 34.78 -10.58
N GLU A 183 -0.73 34.68 -11.71
CA GLU A 183 -2.18 34.94 -11.76
C GLU A 183 -3.04 33.87 -11.05
N LYS A 184 -2.53 32.64 -10.97
CA LYS A 184 -3.23 31.46 -10.43
C LYS A 184 -2.38 30.60 -9.48
N ALA A 185 -1.13 30.99 -9.26
CA ALA A 185 -0.20 30.24 -8.42
C ALA A 185 -0.10 30.84 -7.01
N ASP A 186 0.16 29.97 -6.03
CA ASP A 186 0.69 30.39 -4.73
C ASP A 186 2.23 30.44 -4.80
N ALA A 187 2.84 31.39 -4.08
CA ALA A 187 4.29 31.57 -4.06
C ALA A 187 4.94 30.88 -2.85
N PHE A 188 6.14 30.32 -3.04
CA PHE A 188 6.97 29.75 -1.98
C PHE A 188 8.46 30.01 -2.22
N VAL A 189 9.28 29.93 -1.17
CA VAL A 189 10.72 30.26 -1.21
C VAL A 189 11.56 29.02 -0.95
N PHE A 190 12.62 28.84 -1.75
CA PHE A 190 13.67 27.83 -1.54
C PHE A 190 15.04 28.47 -1.78
N GLY A 191 15.94 28.33 -0.81
CA GLY A 191 17.16 29.16 -0.76
C GLY A 191 16.81 30.64 -0.74
N SER A 192 17.44 31.42 -1.63
CA SER A 192 17.15 32.85 -1.83
C SER A 192 16.19 33.16 -2.99
N LYS A 193 15.45 32.17 -3.52
CA LYS A 193 14.60 32.31 -4.72
C LYS A 193 13.14 31.95 -4.45
N GLU A 194 12.25 32.72 -5.06
CA GLU A 194 10.80 32.46 -5.10
C GLU A 194 10.42 31.57 -6.30
N TYR A 195 9.44 30.70 -6.08
CA TYR A 195 8.88 29.73 -7.02
C TYR A 195 7.34 29.74 -6.92
N LEU A 196 6.65 29.32 -7.98
CA LEU A 196 5.19 29.44 -8.11
C LEU A 196 4.54 28.09 -8.40
N ILE A 197 3.56 27.69 -7.59
CA ILE A 197 2.83 26.41 -7.74
C ILE A 197 1.35 26.65 -8.02
N ASP A 198 0.77 26.00 -9.05
CA ASP A 198 -0.63 26.23 -9.42
C ASP A 198 -1.58 25.86 -8.27
N LYS A 199 -2.41 26.82 -7.87
CA LYS A 199 -3.29 26.73 -6.71
C LYS A 199 -4.39 25.69 -6.89
N SER A 200 -4.87 25.48 -8.11
CA SER A 200 -5.93 24.53 -8.41
C SER A 200 -5.39 23.10 -8.45
N ALA A 201 -4.27 22.87 -9.13
CA ALA A 201 -3.57 21.59 -9.15
C ALA A 201 -3.16 21.16 -7.72
N LEU A 202 -2.59 22.09 -6.95
CA LEU A 202 -2.23 21.85 -5.55
C LEU A 202 -3.45 21.51 -4.68
N SER A 203 -4.55 22.27 -4.78
CA SER A 203 -5.76 22.02 -3.99
C SER A 203 -6.42 20.67 -4.30
N MET A 204 -6.35 20.20 -5.56
CA MET A 204 -6.81 18.86 -5.93
C MET A 204 -5.88 17.77 -5.38
N LEU A 205 -4.56 18.01 -5.39
CA LEU A 205 -3.57 17.08 -4.83
C LEU A 205 -3.72 16.97 -3.31
N ASP A 206 -3.88 18.09 -2.59
CA ASP A 206 -4.18 18.14 -1.15
C ASP A 206 -5.38 17.26 -0.78
N TYR A 207 -6.51 17.46 -1.48
CA TYR A 207 -7.72 16.67 -1.26
C TYR A 207 -7.48 15.18 -1.51
N ARG A 208 -6.73 14.82 -2.56
CA ARG A 208 -6.40 13.42 -2.88
C ARG A 208 -5.49 12.79 -1.83
N ILE A 209 -4.40 13.45 -1.42
CA ILE A 209 -3.49 12.97 -0.37
C ILE A 209 -4.25 12.80 0.96
N LYS A 210 -5.04 13.81 1.36
CA LYS A 210 -5.81 13.76 2.61
C LYS A 210 -6.83 12.63 2.61
N THR A 211 -7.67 12.51 1.57
CA THR A 211 -8.73 11.49 1.55
C THR A 211 -8.15 10.06 1.61
N LEU A 212 -7.06 9.81 0.88
CA LEU A 212 -6.38 8.50 0.86
C LEU A 212 -5.69 8.19 2.21
N THR A 213 -5.06 9.16 2.85
CA THR A 213 -4.38 8.95 4.14
C THR A 213 -5.33 8.91 5.33
N ASP A 214 -6.42 9.68 5.32
CA ASP A 214 -7.52 9.52 6.29
C ASP A 214 -8.20 8.15 6.15
N ALA A 215 -8.20 7.55 4.96
CA ALA A 215 -8.60 6.18 4.70
C ALA A 215 -7.56 5.11 5.13
N GLY A 216 -6.35 5.50 5.54
CA GLY A 216 -5.29 4.59 5.95
C GLY A 216 -4.53 3.92 4.79
N ILE A 217 -4.52 4.55 3.61
CA ILE A 217 -3.80 4.10 2.41
C ILE A 217 -2.46 4.85 2.32
N HIS A 218 -1.36 4.12 2.20
CA HIS A 218 -0.03 4.67 1.97
C HIS A 218 0.14 5.13 0.52
N ILE A 219 0.82 6.25 0.31
CA ILE A 219 0.90 6.92 -0.99
C ILE A 219 2.35 7.01 -1.46
N TYR A 220 2.60 6.48 -2.67
CA TYR A 220 3.77 6.80 -3.47
C TYR A 220 3.39 7.86 -4.50
N MET A 221 4.01 9.02 -4.43
CA MET A 221 3.77 10.13 -5.34
C MET A 221 4.72 10.02 -6.53
N ASN A 222 4.18 9.67 -7.69
CA ASN A 222 4.93 9.52 -8.93
C ASN A 222 4.97 10.85 -9.69
N LEU A 223 6.17 11.43 -9.79
CA LEU A 223 6.42 12.76 -10.34
C LEU A 223 6.71 12.63 -11.84
N ILE A 224 5.70 12.88 -12.67
CA ILE A 224 5.74 12.70 -14.13
C ILE A 224 5.62 14.06 -14.81
N LEU A 225 6.55 14.38 -15.72
CA LEU A 225 6.42 15.53 -16.62
C LEU A 225 5.79 15.05 -17.94
N THR A 226 4.62 15.58 -18.28
CA THR A 226 3.99 15.42 -19.61
C THR A 226 4.29 16.66 -20.46
N PHE A 227 4.06 16.64 -21.77
CA PHE A 227 4.21 17.84 -22.59
C PHE A 227 2.96 18.73 -22.55
N ASP A 228 3.10 19.93 -22.01
CA ASP A 228 2.08 21.00 -22.07
C ASP A 228 2.75 22.31 -22.50
N THR A 229 2.17 23.01 -23.47
CA THR A 229 2.71 24.27 -24.01
C THR A 229 2.48 25.49 -23.12
N SER A 230 1.75 25.32 -22.01
CA SER A 230 1.56 26.32 -20.95
C SER A 230 2.44 26.10 -19.71
N ALA A 231 3.08 24.92 -19.60
CA ALA A 231 4.09 24.67 -18.58
C ALA A 231 5.40 25.42 -18.89
N PRO A 232 6.25 25.72 -17.88
CA PRO A 232 7.52 26.39 -18.12
C PRO A 232 8.43 25.60 -19.08
N GLU A 233 8.84 26.22 -20.19
CA GLU A 233 9.70 25.60 -21.22
C GLU A 233 10.98 25.00 -20.63
N SER A 234 11.52 25.65 -19.59
CA SER A 234 12.70 25.22 -18.83
C SER A 234 12.43 24.09 -17.81
N LEU A 235 11.33 23.33 -17.95
CA LEU A 235 11.19 21.98 -17.39
C LEU A 235 11.66 20.90 -18.36
N TYR A 236 11.67 21.18 -19.67
CA TYR A 236 11.99 20.21 -20.73
C TYR A 236 13.43 20.35 -21.19
N TYR A 237 14.02 19.25 -21.66
CA TYR A 237 15.24 19.30 -22.47
C TYR A 237 14.90 19.84 -23.87
N PRO A 238 15.69 20.77 -24.46
CA PRO A 238 15.35 21.37 -25.76
C PRO A 238 15.14 20.34 -26.88
N ASP A 239 15.99 19.31 -26.94
CA ASP A 239 15.94 18.25 -27.95
C ASP A 239 14.79 17.23 -27.72
N ALA A 240 14.09 17.29 -26.58
CA ALA A 240 12.92 16.46 -26.30
C ALA A 240 11.62 17.05 -26.86
N VAL A 241 11.58 18.34 -27.18
CA VAL A 241 10.33 19.07 -27.46
C VAL A 241 9.74 18.68 -28.82
N ASN A 242 8.42 18.46 -28.87
CA ASN A 242 7.63 17.97 -30.04
C ASN A 242 7.80 16.49 -30.42
N THR A 243 8.33 15.61 -29.57
CA THR A 243 8.24 14.15 -29.80
C THR A 243 6.83 13.61 -29.56
N THR A 244 6.59 12.34 -29.93
CA THR A 244 5.37 11.59 -29.59
C THR A 244 5.48 10.82 -28.27
N SER A 245 6.34 11.25 -27.35
CA SER A 245 6.60 10.59 -26.07
C SER A 245 5.43 10.82 -25.11
N SER A 246 5.15 9.84 -24.24
CA SER A 246 4.08 9.94 -23.23
C SER A 246 4.50 10.79 -22.02
N ALA A 247 5.78 10.74 -21.66
CA ALA A 247 6.36 11.49 -20.56
C ALA A 247 7.85 11.82 -20.82
N TYR A 248 8.36 12.78 -20.04
CA TYR A 248 9.57 13.55 -20.31
C TYR A 248 10.49 13.59 -19.09
N ALA A 249 11.80 13.62 -19.32
CA ALA A 249 12.78 13.84 -18.27
C ALA A 249 12.72 15.30 -17.79
N LEU A 250 12.65 15.50 -16.47
CA LEU A 250 12.74 16.83 -15.88
C LEU A 250 14.15 17.40 -16.08
N ASN A 251 14.25 18.58 -16.67
CA ASN A 251 15.53 19.19 -17.03
C ASN A 251 16.40 19.52 -15.80
N VAL A 252 17.61 18.97 -15.79
CA VAL A 252 18.66 19.21 -14.79
C VAL A 252 20.01 19.59 -15.40
N SER A 253 20.05 20.10 -16.65
CA SER A 253 21.30 20.46 -17.35
C SER A 253 21.99 21.74 -16.85
N ASP A 254 21.28 22.57 -16.08
CA ASP A 254 21.80 23.80 -15.48
C ASP A 254 21.53 23.82 -13.97
N PRO A 255 22.46 24.33 -13.12
CA PRO A 255 22.26 24.39 -11.68
C PRO A 255 21.00 25.14 -11.22
N SER A 256 20.47 26.08 -12.01
CA SER A 256 19.21 26.76 -11.70
C SER A 256 17.98 25.88 -11.92
N TYR A 257 18.05 24.91 -12.83
CA TYR A 257 17.02 23.89 -13.05
C TYR A 257 17.11 22.78 -11.99
N VAL A 258 18.33 22.37 -11.62
CA VAL A 258 18.55 21.47 -10.45
C VAL A 258 17.95 22.08 -9.18
N ASN A 259 18.22 23.36 -8.91
CA ASN A 259 17.62 24.07 -7.78
C ASN A 259 16.09 24.23 -7.90
N ARG A 260 15.51 24.29 -9.12
CA ARG A 260 14.06 24.27 -9.33
C ARG A 260 13.46 22.90 -8.99
N ALA A 261 14.07 21.81 -9.44
CA ALA A 261 13.64 20.45 -9.09
C ALA A 261 13.68 20.23 -7.58
N ALA A 262 14.77 20.65 -6.92
CA ALA A 262 14.90 20.61 -5.47
C ALA A 262 13.83 21.45 -4.76
N ALA A 263 13.53 22.66 -5.23
CA ALA A 263 12.54 23.55 -4.63
C ALA A 263 11.14 22.90 -4.58
N TYR A 264 10.64 22.38 -5.70
CA TYR A 264 9.32 21.75 -5.74
C TYR A 264 9.27 20.43 -4.95
N ILE A 265 10.32 19.61 -5.00
CA ILE A 265 10.36 18.33 -4.25
C ILE A 265 10.43 18.61 -2.74
N ASN A 266 11.21 19.60 -2.30
CA ASN A 266 11.23 20.06 -0.91
C ASN A 266 9.89 20.65 -0.49
N PHE A 267 9.19 21.40 -1.35
CA PHE A 267 7.85 21.91 -1.07
C PHE A 267 6.84 20.78 -0.84
N LEU A 268 6.78 19.81 -1.77
CA LEU A 268 5.86 18.66 -1.68
C LEU A 268 6.16 17.82 -0.43
N ALA A 269 7.44 17.57 -0.14
CA ALA A 269 7.84 16.87 1.07
C ALA A 269 7.51 17.64 2.35
N SER A 270 7.78 18.95 2.41
CA SER A 270 7.46 19.77 3.58
C SER A 270 5.95 19.85 3.84
N ARG A 271 5.14 19.88 2.76
CA ARG A 271 3.68 19.98 2.84
C ARG A 271 3.01 18.68 3.30
N TYR A 272 3.43 17.54 2.75
CA TYR A 272 2.83 16.24 3.02
C TYR A 272 3.54 15.43 4.11
N THR A 273 4.51 16.03 4.81
CA THR A 273 5.06 15.47 6.05
C THR A 273 4.78 16.37 7.26
N ASP A 274 3.90 17.37 7.11
CA ASP A 274 3.59 18.31 8.17
C ASP A 274 2.87 17.66 9.37
N GLU A 275 3.32 17.99 10.58
CA GLU A 275 2.84 17.36 11.83
C GLU A 275 1.37 17.67 12.13
N THR A 276 0.79 18.72 11.54
CA THR A 276 -0.64 19.00 11.66
C THR A 276 -1.52 17.99 10.91
N GLY A 277 -0.96 17.27 9.93
CA GLY A 277 -1.72 16.38 9.03
C GLY A 277 -2.78 17.08 8.19
N MET A 278 -2.73 18.42 8.08
CA MET A 278 -3.78 19.25 7.44
C MET A 278 -4.05 18.85 5.99
N TYR A 279 -3.01 18.39 5.27
CA TYR A 279 -3.07 17.97 3.87
C TYR A 279 -2.88 16.45 3.69
N GLY A 280 -2.97 15.67 4.78
CA GLY A 280 -2.65 14.23 4.79
C GLY A 280 -1.16 13.94 4.87
N PHE A 281 -0.75 12.71 4.54
CA PHE A 281 0.65 12.27 4.60
C PHE A 281 1.18 11.64 3.30
N CYS A 282 2.36 12.05 2.85
CA CYS A 282 3.15 11.36 1.86
C CYS A 282 4.63 11.65 2.11
N GLY A 283 5.44 10.60 2.21
CA GLY A 283 6.89 10.66 2.37
C GLY A 283 7.63 9.70 1.43
N SER A 284 6.98 9.34 0.32
CA SER A 284 7.40 8.35 -0.67
C SER A 284 7.23 8.94 -2.06
N TYR A 285 8.31 9.12 -2.83
CA TYR A 285 8.26 9.70 -4.17
C TYR A 285 8.94 8.79 -5.19
N ILE A 286 8.30 8.63 -6.34
CA ILE A 286 8.89 8.01 -7.52
C ILE A 286 9.28 9.15 -8.47
N VAL A 287 10.52 9.16 -8.96
CA VAL A 287 11.03 10.21 -9.85
C VAL A 287 11.24 9.71 -11.27
N GLY A 288 10.56 10.38 -12.22
CA GLY A 288 10.47 9.93 -13.61
C GLY A 288 9.61 8.67 -13.76
N TYR A 289 9.22 8.37 -15.00
CA TYR A 289 8.40 7.21 -15.32
C TYR A 289 9.18 6.25 -16.22
N GLU A 290 9.34 4.99 -15.80
CA GLU A 290 10.07 3.95 -16.51
C GLU A 290 11.37 4.45 -17.17
N VAL A 291 12.26 5.07 -16.38
CA VAL A 291 13.31 5.96 -16.90
C VAL A 291 14.38 5.26 -17.75
N ASN A 292 14.36 3.93 -17.84
CA ASN A 292 15.16 3.17 -18.80
C ASN A 292 14.56 3.13 -20.23
N ASN A 293 13.31 3.57 -20.44
CA ASN A 293 12.69 3.79 -21.75
C ASN A 293 12.60 5.30 -22.03
N GLN A 294 13.71 5.89 -22.49
CA GLN A 294 13.76 7.32 -22.80
C GLN A 294 12.73 7.69 -23.87
N ALA A 295 12.66 6.92 -24.97
CA ALA A 295 11.89 7.33 -26.16
C ALA A 295 10.40 7.55 -25.88
N GLU A 296 9.80 6.72 -25.02
CA GLU A 296 8.35 6.76 -24.77
C GLU A 296 7.99 7.29 -23.37
N SER A 297 8.80 7.01 -22.34
CA SER A 297 8.40 7.16 -20.93
C SER A 297 9.14 8.26 -20.15
N ASN A 298 10.34 8.67 -20.57
CA ASN A 298 11.11 9.71 -19.87
C ASN A 298 12.04 10.48 -20.84
N ASN A 299 11.48 11.09 -21.88
CA ASN A 299 12.27 11.64 -22.98
C ASN A 299 13.10 12.87 -22.60
N ALA A 300 14.40 12.84 -22.94
CA ALA A 300 15.33 13.97 -22.85
C ALA A 300 15.89 14.42 -24.22
N GLY A 301 15.58 13.71 -25.32
CA GLY A 301 16.18 13.93 -26.64
C GLY A 301 17.68 13.57 -26.74
N MET A 302 18.24 12.95 -25.70
CA MET A 302 19.67 12.68 -25.57
C MET A 302 20.06 11.43 -26.36
N SER A 303 21.01 11.59 -27.29
CA SER A 303 21.55 10.49 -28.11
C SER A 303 22.70 9.73 -27.42
N ASP A 304 23.38 10.33 -26.44
CA ASP A 304 24.36 9.63 -25.61
C ASP A 304 23.70 8.98 -24.39
N LYS A 305 23.92 7.66 -24.25
CA LYS A 305 23.33 6.83 -23.20
C LYS A 305 23.87 7.22 -21.81
N THR A 306 25.14 7.60 -21.72
CA THR A 306 25.82 7.93 -20.46
C THR A 306 25.39 9.31 -19.98
N GLU A 307 25.28 10.30 -20.87
CA GLU A 307 24.77 11.63 -20.55
C GLU A 307 23.34 11.55 -19.99
N TYR A 308 22.46 10.77 -20.64
CA TYR A 308 21.10 10.54 -20.19
C TYR A 308 21.01 9.86 -18.80
N MET A 309 21.78 8.79 -18.58
CA MET A 309 21.82 8.14 -17.26
C MET A 309 22.41 9.06 -16.18
N THR A 310 23.37 9.92 -16.53
CA THR A 310 23.95 10.92 -15.62
C THR A 310 22.94 12.01 -15.25
N ALA A 311 22.09 12.44 -16.19
CA ALA A 311 20.96 13.33 -15.89
C ALA A 311 19.96 12.68 -14.94
N CYS A 312 19.63 11.39 -15.14
CA CYS A 312 18.76 10.63 -14.23
C CYS A 312 19.36 10.51 -12.81
N ALA A 313 20.66 10.20 -12.71
CA ALA A 313 21.38 10.17 -11.43
C ALA A 313 21.36 11.53 -10.72
N THR A 314 21.58 12.61 -11.48
CA THR A 314 21.53 14.00 -10.99
C THR A 314 20.14 14.34 -10.42
N LEU A 315 19.07 13.99 -11.14
CA LEU A 315 17.69 14.21 -10.69
C LEU A 315 17.36 13.37 -9.44
N LEU A 316 17.75 12.11 -9.40
CA LEU A 316 17.51 11.21 -8.27
C LEU A 316 18.19 11.69 -6.99
N ARG A 317 19.47 12.08 -7.08
CA ARG A 317 20.23 12.69 -5.98
C ARG A 317 19.60 14.00 -5.51
N THR A 318 19.21 14.86 -6.45
CA THR A 318 18.55 16.15 -6.16
C THR A 318 17.24 15.95 -5.41
N ALA A 319 16.44 14.97 -5.82
CA ALA A 319 15.18 14.62 -5.19
C ALA A 319 15.36 14.05 -3.78
N ASP A 320 16.37 13.20 -3.59
CA ASP A 320 16.69 12.59 -2.29
C ASP A 320 17.15 13.64 -1.26
N THR A 321 18.10 14.50 -1.64
CA THR A 321 18.51 15.65 -0.82
C THR A 321 17.33 16.56 -0.50
N ALA A 322 16.55 16.95 -1.51
CA ALA A 322 15.42 17.88 -1.34
C ALA A 322 14.32 17.34 -0.42
N ALA A 323 13.97 16.06 -0.52
CA ALA A 323 12.96 15.45 0.34
C ALA A 323 13.49 15.20 1.76
N ARG A 324 14.74 14.75 1.93
CA ARG A 324 15.34 14.55 3.27
C ARG A 324 15.52 15.85 4.05
N LEU A 325 15.77 16.98 3.38
CA LEU A 325 15.76 18.30 4.02
C LEU A 325 14.38 18.69 4.60
N ALA A 326 13.28 18.16 4.06
CA ALA A 326 11.95 18.34 4.66
C ALA A 326 11.63 17.29 5.73
N TYR A 327 12.07 16.05 5.52
CA TYR A 327 11.71 14.89 6.33
C TYR A 327 12.79 13.81 6.28
N SER A 328 13.49 13.58 7.40
CA SER A 328 14.69 12.71 7.45
C SER A 328 14.45 11.28 6.95
N ASN A 329 13.21 10.79 7.09
CA ASN A 329 12.80 9.43 6.77
C ASN A 329 12.12 9.32 5.38
N ALA A 330 12.27 10.34 4.52
CA ALA A 330 11.75 10.33 3.15
C ALA A 330 12.33 9.16 2.33
N ARG A 331 11.52 8.62 1.42
CA ARG A 331 11.88 7.48 0.56
C ARG A 331 11.76 7.85 -0.92
N LEU A 332 12.89 7.80 -1.62
CA LEU A 332 12.95 8.01 -3.06
C LEU A 332 13.01 6.68 -3.79
N TYR A 333 12.36 6.61 -4.94
CA TYR A 333 12.35 5.45 -5.82
C TYR A 333 12.61 5.89 -7.28
N THR A 334 13.47 5.17 -8.00
CA THR A 334 13.56 5.30 -9.47
C THR A 334 12.55 4.36 -10.14
N SER A 335 11.87 4.80 -11.19
CA SER A 335 10.92 3.95 -11.95
C SER A 335 11.63 3.20 -13.08
N VAL A 336 11.35 1.90 -13.27
CA VAL A 336 11.88 1.11 -14.40
C VAL A 336 10.82 0.19 -15.01
N SER A 337 10.86 0.01 -16.33
CA SER A 337 9.98 -0.91 -17.06
C SER A 337 10.37 -2.38 -16.88
N ASN A 338 9.61 -3.28 -17.50
CA ASN A 338 9.92 -4.70 -17.57
C ASN A 338 11.13 -5.06 -18.45
N VAL A 339 11.69 -4.14 -19.25
CA VAL A 339 12.81 -4.43 -20.17
C VAL A 339 14.12 -4.58 -19.38
N TRP A 340 14.51 -5.82 -19.07
CA TRP A 340 15.67 -6.12 -18.23
C TRP A 340 17.00 -5.93 -18.96
N ARG A 341 17.06 -6.42 -20.21
CA ARG A 341 18.22 -6.39 -21.09
C ARG A 341 17.75 -6.13 -22.51
N THR A 342 18.32 -5.14 -23.18
CA THR A 342 18.08 -4.89 -24.60
C THR A 342 18.98 -5.79 -25.47
N ARG A 343 18.61 -5.96 -26.74
CA ARG A 343 19.44 -6.63 -27.77
C ARG A 343 20.22 -5.64 -28.64
N ILE A 344 19.95 -4.35 -28.47
CA ILE A 344 20.51 -3.23 -29.22
C ILE A 344 20.90 -2.18 -28.18
N GLU A 345 22.11 -1.63 -28.33
CA GLU A 345 22.61 -0.53 -27.51
C GLU A 345 22.08 0.79 -28.07
N SER A 346 21.25 1.51 -27.31
CA SER A 346 20.83 2.87 -27.64
C SER A 346 20.53 3.68 -26.37
N ALA A 347 20.45 5.01 -26.50
CA ALA A 347 19.92 5.87 -25.44
C ALA A 347 18.37 5.86 -25.38
N GLU A 348 17.71 5.43 -26.46
CA GLU A 348 16.24 5.36 -26.58
C GLU A 348 15.64 4.32 -25.64
N THR A 349 16.29 3.16 -25.50
CA THR A 349 15.89 2.10 -24.55
C THR A 349 17.12 1.42 -23.97
N ILE A 350 17.18 1.38 -22.65
CA ILE A 350 18.27 0.85 -21.83
C ILE A 350 17.73 -0.37 -21.07
N GLY A 351 18.55 -1.41 -20.91
CA GLY A 351 18.19 -2.53 -20.04
C GLY A 351 18.14 -2.07 -18.58
N ALA A 352 17.01 -2.26 -17.90
CA ALA A 352 16.83 -1.84 -16.50
C ALA A 352 17.93 -2.38 -15.57
N ARG A 353 18.51 -3.56 -15.88
CA ARG A 353 19.67 -4.12 -15.16
C ARG A 353 20.92 -3.24 -15.26
N GLU A 354 21.23 -2.73 -16.44
CA GLU A 354 22.36 -1.83 -16.67
C GLU A 354 22.11 -0.49 -16.00
N PHE A 355 20.93 0.08 -16.23
CA PHE A 355 20.52 1.36 -15.69
C PHE A 355 20.57 1.40 -14.15
N LEU A 356 20.09 0.34 -13.48
CA LEU A 356 20.14 0.23 -12.01
C LEU A 356 21.57 0.09 -11.46
N LEU A 357 22.46 -0.61 -12.18
CA LEU A 357 23.87 -0.70 -11.79
C LEU A 357 24.59 0.64 -11.96
N PHE A 358 24.36 1.35 -13.08
CA PHE A 358 24.89 2.69 -13.29
C PHE A 358 24.41 3.66 -12.18
N LEU A 359 23.13 3.62 -11.82
CA LEU A 359 22.62 4.42 -10.72
C LEU A 359 23.23 4.02 -9.37
N SER A 360 23.42 2.72 -9.09
CA SER A 360 24.03 2.31 -7.83
C SER A 360 25.50 2.73 -7.72
N GLU A 361 26.24 2.81 -8.83
CA GLU A 361 27.61 3.34 -8.85
C GLU A 361 27.66 4.88 -8.69
N ASN A 362 26.79 5.62 -9.39
CA ASN A 362 26.84 7.09 -9.44
C ASN A 362 25.98 7.77 -8.34
N CYS A 363 25.22 6.98 -7.61
CA CYS A 363 24.39 7.35 -6.45
C CYS A 363 24.55 6.29 -5.34
N TYR A 364 25.80 5.89 -5.07
CA TYR A 364 26.17 4.88 -4.08
C TYR A 364 25.79 5.29 -2.65
N ASP A 365 25.94 6.58 -2.34
CA ASP A 365 25.60 7.26 -1.08
C ASP A 365 24.10 7.62 -0.96
N VAL A 366 23.37 7.59 -2.07
CA VAL A 366 21.92 7.89 -2.10
C VAL A 366 21.14 6.62 -1.79
N GLY A 367 20.42 6.61 -0.67
CA GLY A 367 19.61 5.47 -0.21
C GLY A 367 18.30 5.22 -0.97
N PHE A 368 18.33 5.29 -2.31
CA PHE A 368 17.18 5.11 -3.19
C PHE A 368 16.66 3.65 -3.22
N GLY A 369 15.37 3.50 -3.47
CA GLY A 369 14.70 2.24 -3.83
C GLY A 369 14.31 2.18 -5.31
N VAL A 370 13.65 1.09 -5.72
CA VAL A 370 13.24 0.86 -7.11
C VAL A 370 11.74 0.59 -7.22
N SER A 371 11.09 1.25 -8.17
CA SER A 371 9.69 1.02 -8.55
C SER A 371 9.65 0.34 -9.91
N ILE A 372 9.46 -0.98 -9.94
CA ILE A 372 9.42 -1.75 -11.18
C ILE A 372 7.98 -1.96 -11.67
N ASN A 373 7.81 -1.95 -13.00
CA ASN A 373 6.55 -2.28 -13.69
C ASN A 373 6.68 -3.63 -14.44
N PRO A 374 6.61 -4.79 -13.76
CA PRO A 374 6.92 -6.11 -14.30
C PRO A 374 5.74 -6.72 -15.08
N TYR A 375 5.20 -5.97 -16.05
CA TYR A 375 4.19 -6.46 -16.98
C TYR A 375 4.69 -7.68 -17.78
N PRO A 376 3.81 -8.57 -18.26
CA PRO A 376 4.20 -9.63 -19.19
C PRO A 376 4.81 -9.03 -20.46
N SER A 377 5.70 -9.77 -21.15
CA SER A 377 6.36 -9.26 -22.37
C SER A 377 5.38 -8.99 -23.53
N LEU A 378 4.13 -9.47 -23.41
CA LEU A 378 3.00 -9.18 -24.29
C LEU A 378 1.86 -8.66 -23.40
N LEU A 379 1.54 -7.37 -23.48
CA LEU A 379 0.61 -6.69 -22.57
C LEU A 379 -0.78 -7.34 -22.47
N GLY A 380 -1.25 -7.99 -23.54
CA GLY A 380 -2.51 -8.75 -23.56
C GLY A 380 -2.47 -10.17 -22.97
N MET A 381 -1.37 -10.58 -22.32
CA MET A 381 -1.18 -11.93 -21.82
C MET A 381 -1.64 -12.08 -20.35
N THR A 382 -2.77 -12.76 -20.12
CA THR A 382 -3.28 -13.02 -18.76
C THR A 382 -2.50 -14.13 -18.03
N ASP A 383 -2.07 -15.17 -18.74
CA ASP A 383 -1.39 -16.35 -18.21
C ASP A 383 0.14 -16.19 -18.11
N TYR A 384 0.58 -15.06 -17.54
CA TYR A 384 1.98 -14.56 -17.58
C TYR A 384 3.07 -15.56 -17.13
N TRP A 385 2.74 -16.63 -16.40
CA TRP A 385 3.65 -17.73 -16.09
C TRP A 385 4.10 -18.53 -17.33
N ASN A 386 3.31 -18.51 -18.40
CA ASN A 386 3.64 -19.09 -19.69
C ASN A 386 4.47 -18.15 -20.60
N ASP A 387 4.81 -16.95 -20.14
CA ASP A 387 5.67 -16.00 -20.87
C ASP A 387 7.00 -16.66 -21.24
N ARG A 388 7.40 -16.54 -22.50
CA ARG A 388 8.61 -17.19 -23.06
C ARG A 388 9.82 -16.27 -23.16
N PHE A 389 9.65 -14.97 -22.89
CA PHE A 389 10.70 -13.97 -22.87
C PHE A 389 11.07 -13.55 -21.44
N ALA A 390 10.15 -13.75 -20.48
CA ALA A 390 10.45 -13.83 -19.05
C ALA A 390 10.94 -15.24 -18.66
N VAL A 391 12.27 -15.43 -18.60
CA VAL A 391 12.92 -16.68 -18.22
C VAL A 391 13.56 -16.61 -16.84
N ASP A 392 13.71 -17.76 -16.17
CA ASP A 392 14.34 -17.89 -14.86
C ASP A 392 15.88 -17.89 -14.99
N SER A 393 16.43 -16.72 -15.35
CA SER A 393 17.85 -16.46 -15.55
C SER A 393 18.08 -14.95 -15.61
N ASP A 394 19.22 -14.46 -15.10
CA ASP A 394 19.65 -13.07 -15.33
C ASP A 394 19.85 -12.74 -16.82
N SER A 395 19.96 -13.74 -17.70
CA SER A 395 19.95 -13.56 -19.16
C SER A 395 18.56 -13.28 -19.75
N THR A 396 17.54 -13.03 -18.92
CA THR A 396 16.19 -12.71 -19.38
C THR A 396 16.14 -11.38 -20.12
N GLU A 397 15.25 -11.28 -21.11
CA GLU A 397 15.02 -10.04 -21.86
C GLU A 397 13.99 -9.16 -21.14
N PHE A 398 12.94 -9.80 -20.60
CA PHE A 398 11.91 -9.16 -19.79
C PHE A 398 11.86 -9.72 -18.36
N LEU A 399 11.46 -8.88 -17.43
CA LEU A 399 10.99 -9.27 -16.10
C LEU A 399 9.47 -9.24 -16.07
N SER A 400 8.86 -10.27 -15.49
CA SER A 400 7.45 -10.22 -15.10
C SER A 400 7.28 -10.81 -13.69
N MET A 401 6.05 -10.80 -13.18
CA MET A 401 5.71 -11.48 -11.91
C MET A 401 5.98 -13.00 -11.91
N LYS A 402 6.44 -13.57 -13.03
CA LYS A 402 6.95 -14.94 -13.17
C LYS A 402 8.38 -15.11 -12.64
N ASN A 403 9.28 -14.17 -12.94
CA ASN A 403 10.73 -14.26 -12.68
C ASN A 403 11.22 -13.07 -11.82
N LEU A 404 10.36 -12.56 -10.94
CA LEU A 404 10.64 -11.45 -10.02
C LEU A 404 11.83 -11.72 -9.09
N ASN A 405 12.16 -13.00 -8.85
CA ASN A 405 13.39 -13.41 -8.15
C ASN A 405 14.62 -12.75 -8.76
N ILE A 406 14.79 -12.77 -10.09
CA ILE A 406 15.94 -12.23 -10.81
C ILE A 406 16.18 -10.74 -10.48
N PHE A 407 15.11 -9.96 -10.39
CA PHE A 407 15.18 -8.56 -9.96
C PHE A 407 15.61 -8.43 -8.49
N THR A 408 14.94 -9.15 -7.59
CA THR A 408 15.27 -9.06 -6.15
C THR A 408 16.60 -9.69 -5.78
N ASP A 409 17.17 -10.54 -6.63
CA ASP A 409 18.51 -11.11 -6.47
C ASP A 409 19.60 -10.17 -7.02
N LEU A 410 19.29 -9.32 -8.02
CA LEU A 410 20.16 -8.18 -8.34
C LEU A 410 20.24 -7.22 -7.15
N LEU A 411 19.13 -6.90 -6.47
CA LEU A 411 19.11 -5.97 -5.33
C LEU A 411 19.87 -6.48 -4.09
N LYS A 412 20.15 -7.80 -4.00
CA LYS A 412 20.98 -8.43 -2.96
C LYS A 412 22.46 -8.53 -3.34
N ASN A 413 22.82 -8.18 -4.57
CA ASN A 413 24.21 -8.20 -5.03
C ASN A 413 24.98 -7.05 -4.39
N ASP A 414 26.25 -7.28 -4.03
CA ASP A 414 27.15 -6.28 -3.42
C ASP A 414 27.14 -4.92 -4.16
N ALA A 415 27.07 -4.93 -5.51
CA ALA A 415 27.02 -3.72 -6.34
C ALA A 415 25.71 -2.90 -6.22
N MET A 416 24.65 -3.48 -5.64
CA MET A 416 23.35 -2.83 -5.42
C MET A 416 23.08 -2.48 -3.95
N LEU A 417 23.92 -2.90 -3.00
CA LEU A 417 23.69 -2.65 -1.58
C LEU A 417 23.83 -1.15 -1.25
N TYR A 418 23.07 -0.71 -0.25
CA TYR A 418 23.18 0.61 0.36
C TYR A 418 23.45 0.45 1.86
N ASN A 419 24.58 0.98 2.34
CA ASN A 419 25.05 0.79 3.73
C ASN A 419 25.07 -0.70 4.18
N GLY A 420 25.35 -1.62 3.24
CA GLY A 420 25.37 -3.06 3.46
C GLY A 420 24.01 -3.78 3.31
N GLU A 421 22.91 -3.06 3.13
CA GLU A 421 21.56 -3.62 3.03
C GLU A 421 20.98 -3.54 1.59
N PRO A 422 20.15 -4.50 1.15
CA PRO A 422 19.48 -4.42 -0.15
C PRO A 422 18.58 -3.17 -0.29
N ARG A 423 18.60 -2.54 -1.48
CA ARG A 423 17.73 -1.40 -1.78
C ARG A 423 16.25 -1.82 -1.77
N ARG A 424 15.39 -0.97 -1.20
CA ARG A 424 13.92 -1.18 -1.11
C ARG A 424 13.29 -1.30 -2.50
N ALA A 425 12.26 -2.14 -2.65
CA ALA A 425 11.54 -2.27 -3.91
C ALA A 425 10.02 -2.21 -3.77
N ILE A 426 9.34 -1.73 -4.82
CA ILE A 426 7.88 -1.84 -4.98
C ILE A 426 7.56 -2.32 -6.39
N ILE A 427 6.44 -3.03 -6.53
CA ILE A 427 5.79 -3.24 -7.82
C ILE A 427 4.89 -2.02 -8.04
N GLY A 428 5.43 -1.02 -8.73
CA GLY A 428 4.80 0.30 -8.89
C GLY A 428 3.57 0.27 -9.78
N GLU A 429 3.57 -0.59 -10.79
CA GLU A 429 2.43 -0.86 -11.65
C GLU A 429 2.44 -2.31 -12.18
N PHE A 430 1.31 -3.02 -12.07
CA PHE A 430 1.11 -4.32 -12.71
C PHE A 430 -0.37 -4.60 -13.00
N GLY A 431 -0.66 -5.08 -14.21
CA GLY A 431 -2.01 -5.47 -14.64
C GLY A 431 -1.97 -6.62 -15.64
N LEU A 432 -3.12 -7.29 -15.81
CA LEU A 432 -3.33 -8.38 -16.77
C LEU A 432 -4.66 -8.16 -17.49
N ASP A 433 -4.75 -8.44 -18.80
CA ASP A 433 -6.04 -8.34 -19.51
C ASP A 433 -7.07 -9.32 -18.95
N GLY A 434 -8.30 -8.83 -18.72
CA GLY A 434 -9.44 -9.67 -18.37
C GLY A 434 -10.73 -9.07 -18.92
N LYS A 435 -11.25 -9.65 -20.00
CA LYS A 435 -12.46 -9.16 -20.66
C LYS A 435 -13.72 -9.65 -19.94
N TYR A 436 -14.47 -8.72 -19.37
CA TYR A 436 -15.71 -9.00 -18.62
C TYR A 436 -16.68 -9.93 -19.36
N GLY A 437 -17.26 -10.89 -18.63
CA GLY A 437 -18.19 -11.87 -19.17
C GLY A 437 -17.53 -13.02 -19.93
N THR A 438 -16.21 -13.10 -19.99
CA THR A 438 -15.46 -14.17 -20.66
C THR A 438 -14.67 -15.05 -19.66
N GLU A 439 -13.94 -16.02 -20.18
CA GLU A 439 -13.01 -16.85 -19.41
C GLU A 439 -11.76 -16.06 -18.96
N SER A 440 -11.26 -15.07 -19.74
CA SER A 440 -10.10 -14.28 -19.33
C SER A 440 -10.36 -13.39 -18.12
N GLU A 441 -11.63 -13.06 -17.82
CA GLU A 441 -12.02 -12.39 -16.57
C GLU A 441 -11.76 -13.25 -15.32
N ALA A 442 -11.93 -14.57 -15.42
CA ALA A 442 -11.64 -15.50 -14.33
C ALA A 442 -10.12 -15.75 -14.22
N LEU A 443 -9.44 -15.83 -15.37
CA LEU A 443 -7.99 -15.96 -15.44
C LEU A 443 -7.27 -14.71 -14.90
N GLN A 444 -7.80 -13.51 -15.15
CA GLN A 444 -7.32 -12.24 -14.56
C GLN A 444 -7.46 -12.26 -13.03
N ALA A 445 -8.60 -12.72 -12.52
CA ALA A 445 -8.84 -12.85 -11.08
C ALA A 445 -7.86 -13.83 -10.42
N ALA A 446 -7.53 -14.94 -11.10
CA ALA A 446 -6.54 -15.91 -10.65
C ALA A 446 -5.10 -15.34 -10.73
N GLY A 447 -4.73 -14.72 -11.86
CA GLY A 447 -3.43 -14.10 -12.07
C GLY A 447 -3.13 -12.96 -11.10
N TYR A 448 -4.15 -12.19 -10.70
CA TYR A 448 -4.03 -11.23 -9.60
C TYR A 448 -3.62 -11.90 -8.29
N ALA A 449 -4.28 -12.99 -7.89
CA ALA A 449 -3.94 -13.69 -6.64
C ALA A 449 -2.50 -14.23 -6.69
N TYR A 450 -2.10 -14.82 -7.80
CA TYR A 450 -0.76 -15.36 -7.97
C TYR A 450 0.31 -14.27 -7.91
N ALA A 451 0.12 -13.15 -8.63
CA ALA A 451 1.03 -12.01 -8.58
C ALA A 451 1.09 -11.38 -7.17
N TYR A 452 -0.06 -11.22 -6.50
CA TYR A 452 -0.11 -10.73 -5.13
C TYR A 452 0.69 -11.62 -4.18
N TYR A 453 0.53 -12.95 -4.23
CA TYR A 453 1.29 -13.84 -3.35
C TYR A 453 2.77 -13.94 -3.71
N THR A 454 3.16 -13.81 -4.99
CA THR A 454 4.58 -13.66 -5.36
C THR A 454 5.22 -12.42 -4.70
N ALA A 455 4.50 -11.28 -4.65
CA ALA A 455 4.96 -10.09 -3.95
C ALA A 455 4.89 -10.23 -2.42
N ALA A 456 3.84 -10.86 -1.88
CA ALA A 456 3.66 -11.06 -0.44
C ALA A 456 4.75 -11.96 0.17
N ASN A 457 5.19 -12.99 -0.56
CA ASN A 457 6.24 -13.93 -0.16
C ASN A 457 7.67 -13.46 -0.49
N ASN A 458 7.88 -12.24 -1.00
CA ASN A 458 9.21 -11.69 -1.28
C ASN A 458 9.52 -10.49 -0.38
N ASP A 459 10.41 -10.68 0.60
CA ASP A 459 10.65 -9.72 1.69
C ASP A 459 11.21 -8.36 1.23
N LEU A 460 11.83 -8.26 0.05
CA LEU A 460 12.33 -6.98 -0.49
C LEU A 460 11.24 -6.12 -1.15
N ILE A 461 10.09 -6.71 -1.47
CA ILE A 461 8.94 -5.99 -2.03
C ILE A 461 8.14 -5.39 -0.87
N GLU A 462 8.02 -4.07 -0.82
CA GLU A 462 7.24 -3.35 0.20
C GLU A 462 5.75 -3.23 -0.19
N ALA A 463 5.45 -3.16 -1.49
CA ALA A 463 4.10 -2.91 -2.01
C ALA A 463 3.87 -3.56 -3.39
N PHE A 464 2.61 -3.93 -3.66
CA PHE A 464 2.13 -4.45 -4.94
C PHE A 464 0.93 -3.64 -5.43
N ILE A 465 1.14 -2.74 -6.39
CA ILE A 465 0.08 -1.85 -6.90
C ILE A 465 -0.57 -2.46 -8.14
N TRP A 466 -1.85 -2.83 -8.05
CA TRP A 466 -2.61 -3.23 -9.24
C TRP A 466 -2.98 -2.02 -10.10
N HIS A 467 -2.73 -2.16 -11.40
CA HIS A 467 -3.30 -1.34 -12.46
C HIS A 467 -4.45 -2.13 -13.09
N ARG A 468 -5.70 -1.66 -13.02
CA ARG A 468 -6.20 -0.38 -12.48
C ARG A 468 -7.58 -0.51 -11.84
N HIS A 469 -8.16 0.60 -11.38
CA HIS A 469 -9.47 0.58 -10.72
C HIS A 469 -10.63 0.37 -11.72
N VAL A 470 -10.64 1.10 -12.83
CA VAL A 470 -11.65 1.03 -13.90
C VAL A 470 -10.94 0.92 -15.24
N ASP A 471 -11.39 0.04 -16.15
CA ASP A 471 -10.86 -0.11 -17.51
C ASP A 471 -10.74 1.26 -18.22
N HIS A 472 -9.79 1.45 -19.15
CA HIS A 472 -9.59 2.74 -19.82
C HIS A 472 -9.50 2.58 -21.35
N SER A 473 -10.37 3.27 -22.09
CA SER A 473 -10.48 3.12 -23.55
C SER A 473 -9.20 3.47 -24.33
N GLY A 474 -8.34 4.32 -23.77
CA GLY A 474 -7.01 4.63 -24.30
C GLY A 474 -5.97 3.50 -24.17
N GLU A 475 -6.23 2.42 -23.44
CA GLU A 475 -5.29 1.28 -23.25
C GLU A 475 -5.29 0.31 -24.45
N SER A 476 -5.48 0.84 -25.66
CA SER A 476 -5.46 0.09 -26.94
C SER A 476 -6.33 -1.18 -27.00
N GLY A 477 -7.39 -1.26 -26.19
CA GLY A 477 -8.32 -2.39 -26.11
C GLY A 477 -8.04 -3.39 -24.98
N LEU A 478 -7.04 -3.16 -24.14
CA LEU A 478 -6.74 -3.92 -22.93
C LEU A 478 -7.73 -3.59 -21.80
N ASN A 479 -7.96 -4.55 -20.89
CA ASN A 479 -9.02 -4.50 -19.89
C ASN A 479 -8.46 -4.78 -18.47
N TYR A 480 -7.59 -3.89 -17.99
CA TYR A 480 -6.86 -4.01 -16.72
C TYR A 480 -7.65 -3.65 -15.44
N GLY A 481 -8.81 -3.00 -15.58
CA GLY A 481 -9.64 -2.53 -14.47
C GLY A 481 -10.26 -3.65 -13.64
N ILE A 482 -10.59 -3.36 -12.37
CA ILE A 482 -11.48 -4.23 -11.56
C ILE A 482 -12.97 -3.94 -11.80
N TYR A 483 -13.27 -2.81 -12.44
CA TYR A 483 -14.55 -2.50 -13.06
C TYR A 483 -14.37 -2.26 -14.57
N THR A 484 -15.39 -2.60 -15.37
CA THR A 484 -15.50 -2.09 -16.74
C THR A 484 -15.88 -0.63 -16.77
N SER A 485 -15.49 0.08 -17.83
CA SER A 485 -15.80 1.50 -18.05
C SER A 485 -17.12 1.72 -18.78
N SER A 486 -17.66 2.94 -18.66
CA SER A 486 -18.47 3.52 -19.72
C SER A 486 -17.58 3.89 -20.93
N GLU A 487 -18.13 3.96 -22.14
CA GLU A 487 -17.34 4.26 -23.36
C GLU A 487 -16.84 5.71 -23.44
N GLN A 488 -17.41 6.64 -22.64
CA GLN A 488 -17.15 8.08 -22.74
C GLN A 488 -16.41 8.66 -21.52
N PHE A 489 -16.46 7.98 -20.37
CA PHE A 489 -15.83 8.40 -19.11
C PHE A 489 -15.38 7.18 -18.31
N LEU A 490 -14.38 7.35 -17.42
CA LEU A 490 -13.91 6.33 -16.47
C LEU A 490 -14.91 6.00 -15.34
N ALA A 491 -16.20 6.18 -15.59
CA ALA A 491 -17.27 5.77 -14.73
C ALA A 491 -17.36 4.22 -14.70
N PRO A 492 -17.31 3.59 -13.51
CA PRO A 492 -17.40 2.14 -13.36
C PRO A 492 -18.81 1.63 -13.68
N LYS A 493 -18.89 0.61 -14.53
CA LYS A 493 -20.15 0.10 -15.13
C LYS A 493 -20.53 -1.31 -14.67
N HIS A 494 -19.61 -2.26 -14.73
CA HIS A 494 -19.81 -3.64 -14.26
C HIS A 494 -18.60 -4.11 -13.45
N GLU A 495 -18.85 -4.72 -12.30
CA GLU A 495 -17.84 -5.34 -11.44
C GLU A 495 -17.27 -6.61 -12.10
N LYS A 496 -15.94 -6.73 -12.13
CA LYS A 496 -15.24 -7.90 -12.68
C LYS A 496 -14.84 -8.86 -11.55
N LYS A 497 -14.84 -10.16 -11.83
CA LYS A 497 -14.52 -11.26 -10.87
C LYS A 497 -13.31 -10.96 -9.96
N ILE A 498 -12.25 -10.37 -10.52
CA ILE A 498 -11.03 -9.95 -9.81
C ILE A 498 -11.32 -9.16 -8.52
N ARG A 499 -12.33 -8.28 -8.49
CA ARG A 499 -12.64 -7.46 -7.30
C ARG A 499 -12.92 -8.31 -6.06
N SER A 500 -13.62 -9.43 -6.21
CA SER A 500 -13.89 -10.37 -5.12
C SER A 500 -12.62 -11.01 -4.55
N VAL A 501 -11.58 -11.17 -5.37
CA VAL A 501 -10.27 -11.70 -5.00
C VAL A 501 -9.44 -10.63 -4.30
N ILE A 502 -9.37 -9.39 -4.82
CA ILE A 502 -8.72 -8.25 -4.14
C ILE A 502 -9.31 -8.04 -2.73
N ALA A 503 -10.63 -8.21 -2.59
CA ALA A 503 -11.32 -8.10 -1.31
C ALA A 503 -10.90 -9.16 -0.26
N ALA A 504 -10.24 -10.25 -0.68
CA ALA A 504 -10.03 -11.47 0.12
C ALA A 504 -8.58 -11.93 0.31
N VAL A 505 -7.64 -11.67 -0.62
CA VAL A 505 -6.28 -12.26 -0.60
C VAL A 505 -5.46 -12.05 0.68
N ASP A 506 -5.71 -10.95 1.41
CA ASP A 506 -5.01 -10.56 2.63
C ASP A 506 -5.83 -10.77 3.92
N LEU A 507 -7.05 -11.32 3.80
CA LEU A 507 -7.86 -11.69 4.97
C LEU A 507 -7.27 -12.92 5.66
N VAL A 508 -7.54 -13.09 6.96
CA VAL A 508 -7.19 -14.31 7.70
C VAL A 508 -7.67 -15.58 6.98
N PRO A 509 -6.95 -16.73 7.09
CA PRO A 509 -7.20 -17.91 6.27
C PRO A 509 -8.66 -18.34 6.21
N GLU A 510 -9.34 -18.36 7.37
CA GLU A 510 -10.73 -18.78 7.54
C GLU A 510 -11.75 -17.89 6.80
N GLN A 511 -11.33 -16.69 6.39
CA GLN A 511 -12.14 -15.75 5.60
C GLN A 511 -11.78 -15.73 4.10
N ARG A 512 -10.69 -16.38 3.68
CA ARG A 512 -10.24 -16.42 2.28
C ARG A 512 -10.22 -17.80 1.62
N SER A 513 -10.25 -18.90 2.39
CA SER A 513 -10.12 -20.28 1.87
C SER A 513 -10.97 -20.59 0.63
N ASP A 514 -12.27 -20.31 0.65
CA ASP A 514 -13.17 -20.64 -0.48
C ASP A 514 -12.80 -19.88 -1.76
N VAL A 515 -12.45 -18.59 -1.63
CA VAL A 515 -12.04 -17.74 -2.75
C VAL A 515 -10.73 -18.25 -3.34
N ILE A 516 -9.72 -18.48 -2.52
CA ILE A 516 -8.40 -18.95 -2.98
C ILE A 516 -8.49 -20.36 -3.59
N SER A 517 -9.25 -21.26 -2.98
CA SER A 517 -9.44 -22.63 -3.46
C SER A 517 -10.13 -22.68 -4.84
N SER A 518 -10.99 -21.70 -5.14
CA SER A 518 -11.68 -21.61 -6.44
C SER A 518 -10.77 -21.23 -7.62
N LEU A 519 -9.56 -20.70 -7.34
CA LEU A 519 -8.62 -20.21 -8.37
C LEU A 519 -7.59 -21.27 -8.79
N ILE A 520 -7.39 -22.32 -8.00
CA ILE A 520 -6.27 -23.27 -8.18
C ILE A 520 -6.29 -23.97 -9.54
N SER A 521 -7.47 -24.31 -10.07
CA SER A 521 -7.61 -24.94 -11.39
C SER A 521 -7.30 -24.02 -12.59
N LEU A 522 -6.98 -22.74 -12.34
CA LEU A 522 -6.62 -21.75 -13.35
C LEU A 522 -5.12 -21.36 -13.29
N LEU A 523 -4.34 -21.95 -12.38
CA LEU A 523 -3.00 -21.51 -12.01
C LEU A 523 -1.96 -22.63 -12.14
N PRO A 524 -0.66 -22.29 -12.25
CA PRO A 524 0.43 -23.26 -12.38
C PRO A 524 0.86 -23.84 -11.02
N VAL A 525 -0.08 -24.07 -10.10
CA VAL A 525 0.14 -24.53 -8.73
C VAL A 525 -0.78 -25.71 -8.39
N SER A 526 -0.34 -26.58 -7.49
CA SER A 526 -1.06 -27.82 -7.14
C SER A 526 -2.04 -27.64 -5.96
N SER A 527 -1.93 -26.57 -5.19
CA SER A 527 -2.66 -26.38 -3.92
C SER A 527 -2.82 -24.91 -3.52
N ALA A 528 -3.71 -24.63 -2.56
CA ALA A 528 -3.89 -23.28 -2.01
C ALA A 528 -2.74 -22.90 -1.07
N GLU A 529 -2.13 -23.89 -0.41
CA GLU A 529 -0.95 -23.77 0.43
C GLU A 529 0.27 -23.34 -0.38
N GLU A 530 0.48 -23.94 -1.56
CA GLU A 530 1.52 -23.56 -2.53
C GLU A 530 1.30 -22.15 -3.10
N LEU A 531 0.04 -21.77 -3.37
CA LEU A 531 -0.31 -20.42 -3.82
C LEU A 531 -0.08 -19.35 -2.74
N THR A 532 -0.42 -19.63 -1.49
CA THR A 532 -0.36 -18.66 -0.39
C THR A 532 1.02 -18.52 0.24
N GLY A 533 1.77 -19.62 0.33
CA GLY A 533 3.11 -19.65 0.93
C GLY A 533 3.09 -19.26 2.41
N THR A 534 4.01 -18.38 2.79
CA THR A 534 4.19 -17.83 4.14
C THR A 534 3.65 -16.40 4.28
N ALA A 535 2.89 -15.89 3.31
CA ALA A 535 2.39 -14.52 3.29
C ALA A 535 1.55 -14.17 4.54
N ASP A 536 1.98 -13.16 5.30
CA ASP A 536 1.17 -12.62 6.40
C ASP A 536 -0.11 -11.98 5.85
N CYS A 537 -1.23 -12.30 6.49
CA CYS A 537 -2.59 -12.02 6.07
C CYS A 537 -3.45 -11.91 7.34
N SER A 538 -3.20 -10.85 8.11
CA SER A 538 -3.77 -10.64 9.44
C SER A 538 -5.11 -9.86 9.45
N ARG A 539 -5.55 -9.34 8.29
CA ARG A 539 -6.76 -8.51 8.17
C ARG A 539 -8.03 -9.33 8.39
N ARG A 540 -9.02 -8.74 9.06
CA ARG A 540 -10.35 -9.34 9.28
C ARG A 540 -11.45 -8.42 8.78
N ARG A 541 -12.49 -9.00 8.15
CA ARG A 541 -13.72 -8.28 7.79
C ARG A 541 -14.92 -8.97 8.40
N ILE A 542 -15.64 -8.28 9.26
CA ILE A 542 -16.83 -8.78 9.94
C ILE A 542 -18.04 -8.08 9.30
N ARG A 543 -18.87 -8.83 8.57
CA ARG A 543 -20.07 -8.28 7.90
C ARG A 543 -21.29 -8.44 8.80
N ILE A 544 -22.08 -7.37 8.94
CA ILE A 544 -23.25 -7.32 9.84
C ILE A 544 -24.43 -6.69 9.10
N SER A 545 -25.61 -7.32 9.14
CA SER A 545 -26.84 -6.72 8.59
C SER A 545 -27.59 -5.95 9.69
N GLY A 546 -27.90 -4.69 9.43
CA GLY A 546 -28.68 -3.81 10.31
C GLY A 546 -30.18 -3.89 10.06
N THR A 547 -30.97 -3.60 11.10
CA THR A 547 -32.44 -3.70 11.09
C THR A 547 -33.10 -2.41 11.59
N ALA A 548 -34.18 -1.98 10.93
CA ALA A 548 -34.92 -0.75 11.28
C ALA A 548 -35.86 -0.90 12.50
N ALA A 549 -36.05 -2.13 12.98
CA ALA A 549 -36.68 -2.43 14.26
C ALA A 549 -35.65 -3.12 15.16
N PRO A 550 -35.62 -2.85 16.48
CA PRO A 550 -34.82 -3.64 17.40
C PRO A 550 -35.30 -5.10 17.36
N GLY A 551 -34.35 -6.05 17.43
CA GLY A 551 -34.69 -7.46 17.57
C GLY A 551 -35.52 -7.73 18.84
N PRO A 552 -36.27 -8.85 18.91
CA PRO A 552 -37.29 -9.07 19.94
C PRO A 552 -36.80 -9.08 21.41
N ASP A 553 -35.50 -9.24 21.64
CA ASP A 553 -34.88 -9.32 22.98
C ASP A 553 -33.99 -8.09 23.33
N VAL A 554 -33.90 -7.06 22.48
CA VAL A 554 -32.64 -6.31 22.29
C VAL A 554 -32.37 -5.13 23.24
N VAL A 555 -33.36 -4.28 23.55
CA VAL A 555 -33.07 -2.94 24.11
C VAL A 555 -33.29 -2.89 25.62
N GLY A 556 -32.20 -3.00 26.38
CA GLY A 556 -32.14 -2.66 27.80
C GLY A 556 -31.73 -1.20 28.01
N LYS A 557 -30.45 -0.96 28.31
CA LYS A 557 -29.90 0.39 28.52
C LYS A 557 -29.38 0.97 27.21
N LYS A 558 -29.80 2.20 26.89
CA LYS A 558 -29.23 3.03 25.82
C LYS A 558 -28.31 4.10 26.42
N ASP A 559 -27.05 4.15 26.00
CA ASP A 559 -26.10 5.22 26.28
C ASP A 559 -25.81 6.01 25.00
N ILE A 560 -25.81 7.34 25.06
CA ILE A 560 -25.52 8.19 23.89
C ILE A 560 -24.02 8.12 23.57
N LEU A 561 -23.66 7.82 22.32
CA LEU A 561 -22.30 7.97 21.80
C LEU A 561 -22.09 9.39 21.26
N PHE A 562 -23.03 9.86 20.43
CA PHE A 562 -23.08 11.21 19.86
C PHE A 562 -24.54 11.71 19.80
N ASP A 563 -24.80 12.94 20.25
CA ASP A 563 -26.07 13.65 20.08
C ASP A 563 -25.85 14.93 19.29
N PHE A 564 -26.29 14.94 18.02
CA PHE A 564 -26.03 16.06 17.12
C PHE A 564 -26.92 17.28 17.38
N SER A 565 -27.68 17.31 18.49
CA SER A 565 -28.29 18.54 19.00
C SER A 565 -27.32 19.44 19.77
N GLU A 566 -26.19 18.90 20.24
CA GLU A 566 -25.17 19.65 20.98
C GLU A 566 -24.10 20.25 20.06
N SER A 567 -23.50 19.44 19.18
CA SER A 567 -22.42 19.85 18.28
C SER A 567 -22.22 18.86 17.13
N THR A 568 -21.32 19.18 16.19
CA THR A 568 -20.82 18.25 15.18
C THR A 568 -19.87 17.18 15.74
N TYR A 569 -19.37 17.35 16.98
CA TYR A 569 -18.18 16.68 17.51
C TYR A 569 -17.02 16.74 16.49
N SER A 570 -16.13 15.74 16.51
CA SER A 570 -15.03 15.57 15.56
C SER A 570 -15.44 14.85 14.26
N PHE A 571 -16.68 15.03 13.79
CA PHE A 571 -17.09 14.54 12.47
C PHE A 571 -16.56 15.45 11.36
N TYR A 572 -16.21 14.83 10.23
CA TYR A 572 -15.73 15.51 9.02
C TYR A 572 -16.39 14.90 7.76
N PRO A 573 -16.54 15.68 6.66
CA PRO A 573 -16.87 15.12 5.35
C PRO A 573 -15.72 14.18 4.96
N SER A 574 -16.01 12.88 4.76
CA SER A 574 -14.92 11.89 4.69
C SER A 574 -14.70 11.31 3.29
N ASP A 575 -15.78 11.00 2.57
CA ASP A 575 -15.70 10.37 1.26
C ASP A 575 -16.81 10.97 0.41
N ASN A 576 -16.45 11.56 -0.73
CA ASN A 576 -17.39 12.10 -1.71
C ASN A 576 -18.44 13.04 -1.06
N SER A 577 -18.00 13.93 -0.16
CA SER A 577 -18.84 14.87 0.60
C SER A 577 -18.16 16.25 0.72
N GLN A 578 -18.94 17.33 0.71
CA GLN A 578 -18.42 18.70 0.64
C GLN A 578 -18.26 19.36 2.01
N TYR A 579 -19.32 19.35 2.82
CA TYR A 579 -19.37 20.04 4.11
C TYR A 579 -20.40 19.41 5.04
N LEU A 580 -20.28 19.74 6.33
CA LEU A 580 -21.24 19.41 7.38
C LEU A 580 -21.87 20.69 7.92
N GLU A 581 -23.12 20.60 8.35
CA GLU A 581 -23.85 21.66 9.04
C GLU A 581 -24.77 21.07 10.12
N LEU A 582 -25.18 21.88 11.11
CA LEU A 582 -26.23 21.52 12.06
C LEU A 582 -27.52 22.23 11.66
N LEU A 583 -28.59 21.48 11.46
CA LEU A 583 -29.92 21.99 11.13
C LEU A 583 -30.94 21.60 12.20
N GLU A 584 -32.11 22.23 12.15
CA GLU A 584 -33.24 22.00 13.07
C GLU A 584 -34.55 21.86 12.27
N GLU A 585 -35.31 20.81 12.58
CA GLU A 585 -36.59 20.47 11.94
C GLU A 585 -37.49 19.83 13.00
N ASP A 586 -38.75 20.27 13.13
CA ASP A 586 -39.71 19.81 14.17
C ASP A 586 -39.11 19.78 15.60
N GLU A 587 -38.49 20.90 16.02
CA GLU A 587 -37.77 21.08 17.29
C GLU A 587 -36.59 20.12 17.52
N ARG A 588 -36.20 19.33 16.50
CA ARG A 588 -35.10 18.37 16.55
C ARG A 588 -33.91 18.86 15.74
N LYS A 589 -32.77 18.99 16.42
CA LYS A 589 -31.48 19.25 15.76
C LYS A 589 -30.80 17.97 15.26
N PHE A 590 -30.05 18.08 14.17
CA PHE A 590 -29.30 16.98 13.56
C PHE A 590 -28.12 17.50 12.73
N LEU A 591 -27.14 16.62 12.50
CA LEU A 591 -26.05 16.84 11.56
C LEU A 591 -26.53 16.55 10.14
N ARG A 592 -26.34 17.48 9.21
CA ARG A 592 -26.51 17.25 7.76
C ARG A 592 -25.15 17.27 7.07
N ALA A 593 -24.98 16.40 6.09
CA ALA A 593 -23.82 16.36 5.19
C ALA A 593 -24.25 16.51 3.74
N ARG A 594 -23.59 17.40 2.98
CA ARG A 594 -23.77 17.48 1.51
C ARG A 594 -22.90 16.44 0.84
N LEU A 595 -23.52 15.57 0.03
CA LEU A 595 -22.86 14.48 -0.68
C LEU A 595 -22.68 14.80 -2.17
N ILE A 596 -21.68 14.19 -2.80
CA ILE A 596 -21.32 14.31 -4.21
C ILE A 596 -21.43 12.92 -4.85
N ASN A 597 -22.43 12.71 -5.71
CA ASN A 597 -22.57 11.45 -6.45
C ASN A 597 -21.58 11.42 -7.63
N ILE A 598 -20.35 10.96 -7.38
CA ILE A 598 -19.27 10.90 -8.38
C ILE A 598 -19.36 9.63 -9.25
N ALA A 599 -19.81 8.50 -8.69
CA ALA A 599 -19.99 7.25 -9.41
C ALA A 599 -21.01 6.31 -8.71
N PRO A 600 -21.82 5.50 -9.42
CA PRO A 600 -22.83 4.61 -8.83
C PRO A 600 -22.33 3.54 -7.86
N VAL A 601 -21.03 3.24 -7.85
CA VAL A 601 -20.43 2.25 -6.96
C VAL A 601 -19.84 2.89 -5.70
N GLU A 602 -19.55 4.19 -5.72
CA GLU A 602 -18.95 4.90 -4.59
C GLU A 602 -19.99 5.21 -3.51
N TYR A 603 -19.61 4.95 -2.27
CA TYR A 603 -20.30 5.46 -1.09
C TYR A 603 -19.85 6.90 -0.83
N MET A 604 -20.80 7.67 -0.30
CA MET A 604 -20.62 9.06 0.11
C MET A 604 -20.95 9.19 1.60
N GLY A 605 -20.25 10.04 2.34
CA GLY A 605 -20.66 10.35 3.70
C GLY A 605 -19.59 10.97 4.59
N ILE A 606 -19.69 10.62 5.87
CA ILE A 606 -19.04 11.30 6.99
C ILE A 606 -18.22 10.32 7.83
N GLY A 607 -17.17 10.83 8.44
CA GLY A 607 -16.30 10.06 9.33
C GLY A 607 -16.01 10.78 10.63
N CYS A 608 -15.62 10.02 11.66
CA CYS A 608 -14.98 10.53 12.86
C CYS A 608 -13.89 9.53 13.33
N THR A 609 -12.89 10.04 14.04
CA THR A 609 -11.97 9.17 14.80
C THR A 609 -12.54 8.99 16.21
N LEU A 610 -12.59 7.75 16.69
CA LEU A 610 -13.15 7.40 17.99
C LEU A 610 -12.04 7.48 19.04
N SER A 611 -12.12 8.48 19.92
CA SER A 611 -11.15 8.72 20.99
C SER A 611 -11.19 7.69 22.13
N ASP A 612 -12.30 6.96 22.27
CA ASP A 612 -12.46 5.89 23.27
C ASP A 612 -13.23 4.71 22.68
N MET A 613 -12.48 3.66 22.30
CA MET A 613 -13.03 2.41 21.78
C MET A 613 -13.60 1.49 22.88
N THR A 614 -13.26 1.71 24.16
CA THR A 614 -13.72 0.85 25.26
C THR A 614 -15.24 0.90 25.43
N ARG A 615 -15.85 2.05 25.09
CA ARG A 615 -17.30 2.22 25.04
C ARG A 615 -17.95 1.26 24.05
N LEU A 616 -17.39 1.11 22.85
CA LEU A 616 -17.92 0.17 21.84
C LEU A 616 -17.87 -1.28 22.30
N ALA A 617 -16.78 -1.70 22.95
CA ALA A 617 -16.62 -3.05 23.48
C ALA A 617 -17.66 -3.42 24.57
N SER A 618 -18.35 -2.43 25.15
CA SER A 618 -19.43 -2.65 26.11
C SER A 618 -20.85 -2.74 25.49
N ALA A 619 -20.98 -2.50 24.18
CA ALA A 619 -22.25 -2.38 23.49
C ALA A 619 -22.62 -3.68 22.75
N ASP A 620 -23.80 -4.24 23.02
CA ASP A 620 -24.33 -5.34 22.22
C ASP A 620 -24.72 -4.86 20.81
N TYR A 621 -25.26 -3.64 20.71
CA TYR A 621 -25.68 -3.02 19.46
C TYR A 621 -25.27 -1.54 19.39
N ILE A 622 -25.00 -1.04 18.19
CA ILE A 622 -25.07 0.40 17.88
C ILE A 622 -26.44 0.67 17.26
N SER A 623 -27.12 1.73 17.71
CA SER A 623 -28.27 2.29 17.00
C SER A 623 -27.91 3.65 16.38
N VAL A 624 -28.18 3.84 15.09
CA VAL A 624 -27.99 5.11 14.37
C VAL A 624 -29.36 5.64 13.98
N ARG A 625 -29.71 6.87 14.39
CA ARG A 625 -30.91 7.55 13.88
C ARG A 625 -30.54 8.45 12.70
N VAL A 626 -31.00 8.06 11.52
CA VAL A 626 -30.54 8.57 10.22
C VAL A 626 -31.71 8.75 9.24
N ARG A 627 -31.56 9.72 8.33
CA ARG A 627 -32.40 9.94 7.15
C ARG A 627 -31.49 10.28 5.96
N THR A 628 -31.87 9.86 4.76
CA THR A 628 -31.25 10.36 3.51
C THR A 628 -32.25 11.22 2.77
N VAL A 629 -31.93 12.48 2.45
CA VAL A 629 -32.79 13.31 1.59
C VAL A 629 -32.41 13.06 0.14
N SER A 630 -33.38 12.66 -0.70
CA SER A 630 -33.15 12.24 -2.08
C SER A 630 -34.45 12.17 -2.91
N TYR A 631 -34.32 12.20 -4.24
CA TYR A 631 -35.38 11.79 -5.17
C TYR A 631 -35.46 10.27 -5.39
N ALA A 632 -34.43 9.51 -5.02
CA ALA A 632 -34.49 8.05 -5.03
C ALA A 632 -35.48 7.53 -3.97
N THR A 633 -36.13 6.38 -4.20
CA THR A 633 -37.02 5.77 -3.19
C THR A 633 -36.27 5.22 -1.98
N ALA A 634 -35.08 4.67 -2.22
CA ALA A 634 -34.24 4.07 -1.19
C ALA A 634 -32.75 4.15 -1.59
N VAL A 635 -31.86 4.04 -0.60
CA VAL A 635 -30.40 3.98 -0.78
C VAL A 635 -29.79 2.86 0.05
N ASP A 636 -28.64 2.34 -0.39
CA ASP A 636 -27.78 1.54 0.49
C ASP A 636 -27.25 2.44 1.62
N PHE A 637 -27.19 1.91 2.84
CA PHE A 637 -26.53 2.55 3.97
C PHE A 637 -25.46 1.62 4.55
N ARG A 638 -24.35 2.21 5.00
CA ARG A 638 -23.33 1.52 5.79
C ARG A 638 -22.93 2.31 7.03
N LEU A 639 -22.73 1.57 8.11
CA LEU A 639 -21.86 1.97 9.21
C LEU A 639 -20.58 1.14 9.09
N ILE A 640 -19.43 1.80 8.95
CA ILE A 640 -18.12 1.15 8.93
C ILE A 640 -17.41 1.50 10.22
N ILE A 641 -16.84 0.50 10.89
CA ILE A 641 -15.84 0.71 11.95
C ILE A 641 -14.55 0.05 11.48
N THR A 642 -13.48 0.83 11.32
CA THR A 642 -12.13 0.30 11.16
C THR A 642 -11.34 0.45 12.45
N GLY A 643 -10.31 -0.37 12.63
CA GLY A 643 -9.37 -0.31 13.75
C GLY A 643 -8.34 -1.44 13.68
N THR A 644 -7.44 -1.52 14.65
CA THR A 644 -6.41 -2.57 14.76
C THR A 644 -6.69 -3.51 15.93
N LYS A 645 -6.43 -4.82 15.78
CA LYS A 645 -6.51 -5.83 16.86
C LYS A 645 -5.42 -6.89 16.68
N ASN A 646 -4.55 -7.03 17.69
CA ASN A 646 -3.38 -7.92 17.66
C ASN A 646 -2.49 -7.69 16.41
N GLY A 647 -2.20 -6.43 16.08
CA GLY A 647 -1.39 -6.03 14.92
C GLY A 647 -2.10 -6.07 13.55
N GLY A 648 -3.17 -6.85 13.41
CA GLY A 648 -3.95 -6.93 12.18
C GLY A 648 -5.07 -5.88 12.09
N ASP A 649 -5.40 -5.44 10.89
CA ASP A 649 -6.58 -4.60 10.62
C ASP A 649 -7.88 -5.37 10.87
N VAL A 650 -8.90 -4.65 11.36
CA VAL A 650 -10.27 -5.12 11.41
C VAL A 650 -11.19 -4.09 10.78
N MET A 651 -12.09 -4.54 9.91
CA MET A 651 -13.23 -3.78 9.41
C MET A 651 -14.52 -4.46 9.85
N VAL A 652 -15.33 -3.77 10.65
CA VAL A 652 -16.74 -4.09 10.87
C VAL A 652 -17.55 -3.35 9.81
N ASP A 653 -18.15 -4.12 8.90
CA ASP A 653 -18.85 -3.68 7.69
C ASP A 653 -20.36 -3.90 7.89
N CYS A 654 -21.02 -2.92 8.49
CA CYS A 654 -22.43 -2.99 8.83
C CYS A 654 -23.29 -2.41 7.70
N THR A 655 -24.16 -3.20 7.08
CA THR A 655 -24.98 -2.81 5.91
C THR A 655 -26.48 -2.75 6.25
N SER A 656 -27.21 -1.84 5.62
CA SER A 656 -28.68 -1.83 5.62
C SER A 656 -29.20 -1.02 4.41
N THR A 657 -30.52 -0.82 4.35
CA THR A 657 -31.18 0.01 3.32
C THR A 657 -32.01 1.07 4.02
N LEU A 658 -31.94 2.32 3.56
CA LEU A 658 -32.78 3.41 4.04
C LEU A 658 -33.85 3.74 3.00
N ILE A 659 -35.09 3.94 3.47
CA ILE A 659 -36.12 4.64 2.69
C ILE A 659 -35.78 6.13 2.72
N CYS A 660 -35.77 6.77 1.56
CA CYS A 660 -35.40 8.18 1.47
C CYS A 660 -36.49 9.08 2.06
N ASN A 661 -36.06 10.21 2.61
CA ASN A 661 -36.87 11.25 3.24
C ASN A 661 -37.57 10.83 4.55
N GLU A 662 -37.42 9.57 4.98
CA GLU A 662 -37.94 9.05 6.26
C GLU A 662 -36.83 8.91 7.33
N TRP A 663 -37.16 9.24 8.59
CA TRP A 663 -36.26 9.04 9.73
C TRP A 663 -36.31 7.60 10.23
N THR A 664 -35.20 6.87 10.11
CA THR A 664 -35.04 5.48 10.55
C THR A 664 -34.08 5.39 11.75
N GLU A 665 -34.38 4.57 12.76
CA GLU A 665 -33.40 4.17 13.79
C GLU A 665 -32.91 2.76 13.46
N LEU A 666 -31.74 2.65 12.81
CA LEU A 666 -31.12 1.38 12.43
C LEU A 666 -30.35 0.77 13.60
N TYR A 667 -30.50 -0.53 13.84
CA TYR A 667 -29.82 -1.29 14.89
C TYR A 667 -28.85 -2.32 14.29
N PHE A 668 -27.60 -2.29 14.74
CA PHE A 668 -26.51 -3.17 14.28
C PHE A 668 -25.91 -3.96 15.46
N PRO A 669 -25.97 -5.31 15.48
CA PRO A 669 -25.42 -6.14 16.56
C PRO A 669 -23.88 -6.20 16.53
N VAL A 670 -23.20 -5.14 17.00
CA VAL A 670 -21.73 -5.06 16.92
C VAL A 670 -21.00 -5.91 17.96
N GLY A 671 -21.55 -6.10 19.17
CA GLY A 671 -21.00 -6.91 20.27
C GLY A 671 -19.49 -7.19 20.23
N ASP A 672 -19.15 -8.47 20.16
CA ASP A 672 -17.78 -9.01 20.13
C ASP A 672 -16.95 -8.53 18.91
N ALA A 673 -17.58 -8.01 17.85
CA ALA A 673 -16.89 -7.55 16.64
C ALA A 673 -16.13 -6.23 16.83
N ALA A 674 -16.56 -5.40 17.79
CA ALA A 674 -15.89 -4.15 18.16
C ALA A 674 -15.00 -4.29 19.43
N GLU A 675 -15.02 -5.46 20.09
CA GLU A 675 -14.22 -5.71 21.29
C GLU A 675 -12.72 -5.65 20.99
N GLY A 676 -11.95 -4.92 21.80
CA GLY A 676 -10.49 -4.88 21.68
C GLY A 676 -9.96 -4.32 20.35
N LEU A 677 -10.73 -3.44 19.70
CA LEU A 677 -10.25 -2.62 18.59
C LEU A 677 -9.55 -1.36 19.12
N GLU A 678 -8.39 -1.05 18.55
CA GLU A 678 -7.61 0.16 18.81
C GLU A 678 -7.65 1.11 17.61
N ASN A 679 -7.30 2.40 17.83
CA ASN A 679 -7.15 3.42 16.78
C ASN A 679 -8.37 3.59 15.86
N GLY A 680 -9.58 3.40 16.41
CA GLY A 680 -10.75 3.18 15.60
C GLY A 680 -11.30 4.42 14.89
N LYS A 681 -11.84 4.22 13.69
CA LYS A 681 -12.58 5.24 12.92
C LYS A 681 -13.97 4.72 12.63
N LEU A 682 -14.98 5.57 12.79
CA LEU A 682 -16.37 5.29 12.42
C LEU A 682 -16.74 6.14 11.21
N LYS A 683 -17.27 5.51 10.17
CA LYS A 683 -17.83 6.19 9.00
C LYS A 683 -19.31 5.82 8.84
N LEU A 684 -20.13 6.82 8.53
CA LEU A 684 -21.52 6.64 8.10
C LEU A 684 -21.62 7.01 6.62
N TRP A 685 -22.10 6.07 5.83
CA TRP A 685 -22.01 6.08 4.37
C TRP A 685 -23.36 5.74 3.74
N VAL A 686 -23.67 6.37 2.61
CA VAL A 686 -24.81 6.03 1.75
C VAL A 686 -24.38 5.92 0.29
N ARG A 687 -25.14 5.18 -0.51
CA ARG A 687 -24.92 5.06 -1.96
C ARG A 687 -26.24 5.13 -2.71
N GLY A 688 -26.29 5.97 -3.74
CA GLY A 688 -27.47 6.20 -4.58
C GLY A 688 -27.89 4.95 -5.36
N GLY A 689 -29.13 4.96 -5.85
CA GLY A 689 -29.64 3.95 -6.79
C GLY A 689 -29.24 4.24 -8.24
N SER A 690 -28.91 5.49 -8.58
CA SER A 690 -28.50 5.89 -9.93
C SER A 690 -27.62 7.14 -9.98
N GLU A 691 -27.02 7.40 -11.14
CA GLU A 691 -26.29 8.66 -11.47
C GLU A 691 -27.20 9.90 -11.45
N LYS A 692 -28.54 9.72 -11.47
CA LYS A 692 -29.51 10.82 -11.47
C LYS A 692 -29.81 11.34 -10.07
N ASP A 693 -29.27 10.69 -9.03
CA ASP A 693 -29.46 11.05 -7.64
C ASP A 693 -28.44 12.17 -7.28
N SER A 694 -28.60 13.36 -7.86
CA SER A 694 -27.65 14.48 -7.77
C SER A 694 -27.73 15.27 -6.45
N ASP A 695 -28.93 15.38 -5.89
CA ASP A 695 -29.18 16.01 -4.60
C ASP A 695 -29.37 14.93 -3.53
N LEU A 696 -28.23 14.48 -3.00
CA LEU A 696 -28.15 13.50 -1.92
C LEU A 696 -27.58 14.17 -0.67
N TRP A 697 -28.27 13.99 0.44
CA TRP A 697 -27.87 14.49 1.76
C TRP A 697 -28.02 13.39 2.81
N LEU A 698 -27.06 13.31 3.74
CA LEU A 698 -27.11 12.42 4.88
C LEU A 698 -27.41 13.22 6.14
N ASP A 699 -28.57 12.95 6.76
CA ASP A 699 -29.00 13.54 8.02
C ASP A 699 -28.81 12.51 9.15
N VAL A 700 -28.06 12.87 10.20
CA VAL A 700 -27.83 12.01 11.37
C VAL A 700 -28.22 12.77 12.63
N SER A 701 -29.21 12.25 13.34
CA SER A 701 -29.69 12.86 14.57
C SER A 701 -28.87 12.43 15.78
N ASP A 702 -28.58 11.14 15.90
CA ASP A 702 -27.92 10.58 17.07
C ASP A 702 -27.30 9.20 16.75
N ILE A 703 -26.28 8.84 17.54
CA ILE A 703 -25.70 7.50 17.58
C ILE A 703 -25.68 7.06 19.03
N LYS A 704 -26.22 5.88 19.33
CA LYS A 704 -26.33 5.34 20.69
C LYS A 704 -25.75 3.93 20.77
N LEU A 705 -25.18 3.60 21.91
CA LEU A 705 -24.80 2.26 22.32
C LEU A 705 -25.98 1.63 23.05
N CYS A 706 -26.39 0.44 22.65
CA CYS A 706 -27.46 -0.31 23.28
C CYS A 706 -26.88 -1.59 23.88
N SER A 707 -27.22 -1.86 25.14
CA SER A 707 -26.91 -3.12 25.81
C SER A 707 -28.19 -3.91 26.08
N SER A 708 -28.11 -5.23 25.92
CA SER A 708 -29.16 -6.16 26.30
C SER A 708 -29.31 -6.20 27.82
N ASP A 709 -30.52 -6.45 28.32
CA ASP A 709 -30.75 -6.60 29.75
C ASP A 709 -29.91 -7.78 30.29
N PRO A 710 -29.13 -7.61 31.38
CA PRO A 710 -28.29 -8.68 31.92
C PRO A 710 -29.08 -9.93 32.32
N SER A 711 -30.37 -9.81 32.63
CA SER A 711 -31.26 -10.97 32.85
C SER A 711 -31.45 -11.82 31.59
N ALA A 712 -31.43 -11.23 30.39
CA ALA A 712 -31.54 -11.96 29.12
C ALA A 712 -30.27 -12.76 28.82
N LYS A 713 -29.07 -12.19 29.05
CA LYS A 713 -27.80 -12.93 28.97
C LYS A 713 -27.75 -14.09 29.98
N ALA A 714 -28.16 -13.84 31.23
CA ALA A 714 -28.27 -14.89 32.24
C ALA A 714 -29.28 -15.99 31.85
N TRP A 715 -30.44 -15.62 31.30
CA TRP A 715 -31.47 -16.58 30.86
C TRP A 715 -31.01 -17.42 29.66
N ARG A 716 -30.31 -16.83 28.68
CA ARG A 716 -29.73 -17.57 27.56
C ARG A 716 -28.69 -18.60 28.03
N ILE A 717 -27.80 -18.23 28.97
CA ILE A 717 -26.84 -19.16 29.59
C ILE A 717 -27.56 -20.27 30.37
N PHE A 718 -28.57 -19.92 31.18
CA PHE A 718 -29.37 -20.86 31.95
C PHE A 718 -30.12 -21.87 31.04
N THR A 719 -30.70 -21.39 29.94
CA THR A 719 -31.38 -22.23 28.94
C THR A 719 -30.40 -23.12 28.18
N LEU A 720 -29.20 -22.64 27.86
CA LEU A 720 -28.14 -23.48 27.27
C LEU A 720 -27.70 -24.60 28.24
N ILE A 721 -27.53 -24.28 29.52
CA ILE A 721 -27.25 -25.25 30.59
C ILE A 721 -28.39 -26.28 30.70
N ILE A 722 -29.65 -25.85 30.61
CA ILE A 722 -30.81 -26.77 30.59
C ILE A 722 -30.80 -27.68 29.36
N ILE A 723 -30.48 -27.17 28.16
CA ILE A 723 -30.39 -27.98 26.94
C ILE A 723 -29.24 -29.01 27.05
N ILE A 724 -28.10 -28.63 27.61
CA ILE A 724 -26.96 -29.52 27.89
C ILE A 724 -27.35 -30.57 28.96
N ALA A 725 -28.06 -30.18 30.02
CA ALA A 725 -28.54 -31.08 31.06
C ALA A 725 -29.61 -32.07 30.55
N LEU A 726 -30.52 -31.63 29.67
CA LEU A 726 -31.55 -32.48 29.06
C LEU A 726 -30.96 -33.46 28.04
N SER A 727 -30.02 -33.01 27.21
CA SER A 727 -29.35 -33.88 26.22
C SER A 727 -28.44 -34.92 26.89
N THR A 728 -27.67 -34.54 27.93
CA THR A 728 -26.91 -35.51 28.74
C THR A 728 -27.82 -36.46 29.51
N SER A 729 -28.95 -35.98 30.07
CA SER A 729 -29.96 -36.84 30.69
C SER A 729 -30.56 -37.85 29.70
N ALA A 730 -30.89 -37.41 28.49
CA ALA A 730 -31.38 -38.28 27.43
C ALA A 730 -30.35 -39.34 27.02
N ALA A 731 -29.07 -38.97 26.90
CA ALA A 731 -27.97 -39.90 26.61
C ALA A 731 -27.78 -40.95 27.73
N VAL A 732 -27.86 -40.53 29.00
CA VAL A 732 -27.79 -41.44 30.17
C VAL A 732 -28.99 -42.39 30.18
N ILE A 733 -30.21 -41.89 29.94
CA ILE A 733 -31.42 -42.72 29.84
C ILE A 733 -31.29 -43.74 28.68
N LEU A 734 -30.82 -43.31 27.51
CA LEU A 734 -30.59 -44.20 26.37
C LEU A 734 -29.56 -45.29 26.71
N THR A 735 -28.48 -44.93 27.41
CA THR A 735 -27.46 -45.88 27.87
C THR A 735 -28.03 -46.86 28.90
N LEU A 736 -28.87 -46.41 29.84
CA LEU A 736 -29.55 -47.28 30.81
C LEU A 736 -30.56 -48.23 30.13
N ILE A 737 -31.25 -47.79 29.08
CA ILE A 737 -32.12 -48.64 28.24
C ILE A 737 -31.29 -49.70 27.50
N LEU A 738 -30.15 -49.31 26.91
CA LEU A 738 -29.24 -50.25 26.23
C LEU A 738 -28.62 -51.26 27.21
N VAL A 739 -28.15 -50.82 28.38
CA VAL A 739 -27.58 -51.68 29.44
C VAL A 739 -28.64 -52.63 30.02
N SER A 740 -29.83 -52.15 30.35
CA SER A 740 -30.92 -53.00 30.86
C SER A 740 -31.44 -53.97 29.78
N GLY A 741 -31.45 -53.55 28.50
CA GLY A 741 -31.68 -54.41 27.35
C GLY A 741 -30.63 -55.51 27.21
N ALA A 742 -29.34 -55.18 27.33
CA ALA A 742 -28.23 -56.13 27.33
C ALA A 742 -28.30 -57.10 28.52
N GLN A 743 -28.66 -56.62 29.72
CA GLN A 743 -28.90 -57.47 30.89
C GLN A 743 -30.11 -58.39 30.70
N ARG A 744 -31.23 -57.92 30.13
CA ARG A 744 -32.37 -58.77 29.74
C ARG A 744 -31.96 -59.83 28.71
N ARG A 745 -31.14 -59.49 27.72
CA ARG A 745 -30.56 -60.43 26.73
C ARG A 745 -29.63 -61.46 27.41
N ARG A 746 -28.75 -61.06 28.33
CA ARG A 746 -27.92 -61.98 29.15
C ARG A 746 -28.78 -62.91 30.04
N ARG A 747 -29.82 -62.39 30.71
CA ARG A 747 -30.76 -63.20 31.53
C ARG A 747 -31.56 -64.19 30.67
N LYS A 748 -32.02 -63.80 29.47
CA LYS A 748 -32.65 -64.73 28.50
C LYS A 748 -31.67 -65.80 27.98
N ARG A 749 -30.40 -65.45 27.71
CA ARG A 749 -29.36 -66.45 27.35
C ARG A 749 -29.11 -67.45 28.49
N LYS A 750 -28.94 -67.00 29.75
CA LYS A 750 -28.80 -67.92 30.91
C LYS A 750 -30.03 -68.84 31.08
N LYS A 751 -31.27 -68.33 30.99
CA LYS A 751 -32.49 -69.16 31.06
C LYS A 751 -32.61 -70.16 29.90
N ARG A 752 -32.19 -69.82 28.67
CA ARG A 752 -32.12 -70.79 27.57
C ARG A 752 -31.09 -71.89 27.86
N HIS A 753 -29.91 -71.54 28.36
CA HIS A 753 -28.87 -72.53 28.64
C HIS A 753 -29.29 -73.53 29.73
N SER A 754 -29.96 -73.09 30.80
CA SER A 754 -30.50 -74.01 31.83
C SER A 754 -31.68 -74.85 31.34
N SER A 755 -32.42 -74.40 30.31
CA SER A 755 -33.56 -75.15 29.76
C SER A 755 -33.15 -76.33 28.87
N THR A 756 -31.97 -76.27 28.24
CA THR A 756 -31.47 -77.37 27.38
C THR A 756 -31.00 -78.56 28.21
N THR A 757 -30.41 -78.33 29.39
CA THR A 757 -29.90 -79.40 30.28
C THR A 757 -31.00 -80.23 30.93
N PHE A 758 -32.24 -79.70 31.03
CA PHE A 758 -33.33 -80.34 31.77
C PHE A 758 -34.33 -81.12 30.92
N ARG A 759 -34.30 -81.02 29.58
CA ARG A 759 -35.36 -81.56 28.69
C ARG A 759 -35.17 -83.02 28.26
N ASN A 760 -34.17 -83.73 28.81
CA ASN A 760 -33.86 -85.14 28.49
C ASN A 760 -34.27 -86.16 29.58
N ARG A 761 -35.15 -85.79 30.53
CA ARG A 761 -35.71 -86.73 31.52
C ARG A 761 -37.22 -86.48 31.70
N GLN A 762 -38.01 -87.55 31.55
CA GLN A 762 -39.47 -87.65 31.77
C GLN A 762 -40.33 -86.75 30.84
N VAL A 763 -41.28 -87.24 30.02
CA VAL A 763 -41.78 -88.60 29.75
C VAL A 763 -42.41 -89.33 30.95
N GLN A 764 -43.70 -89.07 31.21
CA GLN A 764 -44.74 -90.12 31.30
C GLN A 764 -46.17 -89.54 31.45
N ARG A 765 -47.18 -90.33 30.99
CA ARG A 765 -48.61 -90.30 31.36
C ARG A 765 -49.51 -89.13 30.91
N GLN A 766 -50.01 -89.28 29.67
CA GLN A 766 -51.43 -89.15 29.32
C GLN A 766 -52.28 -90.30 29.98
N PRO A 767 -53.61 -90.45 29.77
CA PRO A 767 -54.56 -89.73 28.88
C PRO A 767 -55.72 -89.07 29.70
N GLN A 768 -56.92 -88.71 29.21
CA GLN A 768 -57.62 -88.72 27.90
C GLN A 768 -58.74 -87.65 27.91
N ASP A 769 -59.25 -87.19 26.75
CA ASP A 769 -60.61 -87.50 26.25
C ASP A 769 -60.90 -86.88 24.86
N ARG A 770 -62.03 -87.27 24.24
CA ARG A 770 -62.55 -86.84 22.91
C ARG A 770 -63.72 -85.84 23.10
N VAL A 771 -64.30 -85.14 22.12
CA VAL A 771 -64.81 -85.51 20.77
C VAL A 771 -64.81 -84.28 19.82
N SER A 772 -65.03 -84.53 18.52
CA SER A 772 -65.21 -83.63 17.36
C SER A 772 -66.26 -82.50 17.54
N SER A 773 -66.46 -81.53 16.63
CA SER A 773 -65.98 -81.29 15.24
C SER A 773 -65.77 -79.77 14.99
N ASP A 774 -65.57 -79.17 13.80
CA ASP A 774 -65.65 -79.62 12.39
C ASP A 774 -64.76 -78.78 11.42
N ASN A 775 -64.87 -78.99 10.11
CA ASN A 775 -64.17 -78.30 9.00
C ASN A 775 -65.04 -78.39 7.70
N PRO A 776 -64.67 -77.94 6.48
CA PRO A 776 -63.72 -76.89 6.03
C PRO A 776 -64.31 -75.89 5.00
N ALA A 777 -63.59 -74.80 4.69
CA ALA A 777 -63.40 -74.20 3.34
C ALA A 777 -62.46 -72.97 3.50
N ALA A 778 -61.29 -72.82 2.87
CA ALA A 778 -60.77 -73.12 1.52
C ALA A 778 -61.06 -72.02 0.48
N GLN A 779 -60.06 -71.16 0.23
CA GLN A 779 -59.48 -71.00 -1.11
C GLN A 779 -58.08 -70.35 -1.06
N GLU A 780 -57.31 -70.60 -2.12
CA GLU A 780 -55.95 -70.10 -2.40
C GLU A 780 -56.02 -68.62 -2.91
N ASP A 781 -54.95 -67.82 -3.00
CA ASP A 781 -53.79 -68.05 -3.89
C ASP A 781 -52.49 -67.29 -3.51
N GLN A 782 -51.40 -67.57 -4.24
CA GLN A 782 -50.02 -67.11 -3.96
C GLN A 782 -49.50 -65.98 -4.91
N PRO A 783 -48.35 -65.33 -4.59
CA PRO A 783 -47.80 -64.18 -5.33
C PRO A 783 -46.89 -64.60 -6.50
N PRO A 784 -46.22 -63.67 -7.22
CA PRO A 784 -44.82 -63.38 -6.85
C PRO A 784 -44.23 -61.99 -7.20
N SER A 785 -43.00 -61.77 -6.71
CA SER A 785 -41.83 -61.07 -7.31
C SER A 785 -41.88 -59.61 -7.81
N ASP A 786 -41.03 -58.79 -7.17
CA ASP A 786 -39.86 -58.07 -7.73
C ASP A 786 -39.96 -57.30 -9.07
N LEU A 787 -39.60 -56.01 -9.06
CA LEU A 787 -38.28 -55.54 -9.55
C LEU A 787 -38.09 -54.00 -9.49
N LYS A 788 -36.85 -53.60 -9.13
CA LYS A 788 -36.23 -52.25 -9.22
C LYS A 788 -36.71 -51.18 -8.23
#